data_AF-A0A845AV31-F1
#
_entry.id   AF-A0A845AV31-F1
#
_cell.length_a   1.000
_cell.length_b   1.000
_cell.length_c   1.000
_cell.angle_alpha   90.00
_cell.angle_beta   90.00
_cell.angle_gamma   90.00
#
_symmetry.space_group_name_H-M   'P 1'
#
loop_
_entity.id
_entity.type
_entity.pdbx_description
1 polymer ?
#
loop_
_entity_poly.entity_id
_entity_poly.type
_entity_poly.pdbx_seq_one_letter_code
_entity_poly.pdbx_strand_id
1 'polypeptide(L)'
;MRQKELRIALVCYGGVSLAVYMHGVTKEIWNLARASRAYHTGDVPPLGSAAVYHSLLGQIESDRGLRLRVLPDILSGASAGGINAVFLAQALHSGCSLEPLTDLWLDNADIDRLVDPDARPMWRYAKFWAQPIAEWVLRRPGNAVSESVAPETRSEVRQKVSRLVRGRWFQPPFSGLGMSKLLYNAFAAMRDKPAEGPLLPPGHPIDLYVTATDFRGYLEMLRLNSPPVVEESEHRMPIAFRGHAQRQGGVPLADPLELTLAARATASFPGAFPPLKLEEIDELAEHDGRIWDNREDFLQRVMPVHVTYGSTSSVSLIDGSVLVNAPFEGAIEGLRGRPAHREVDRRFVYVDPRPDRFGSLKEQDTQPVGFFAAIFGSLSTIPREQPIRDNLEALEAQSREAERLRRIVTGLRPEIEAAVERLFGRTFFLDSPTPKRLVAWRNKAQQAAAERAGYAFQAYAQAKFNGIVERLGELVLEAAPELMQPDARTIVEVLRGELERRGLTSLASESGAGASNEAIAFFRAHDLGFRTRRLRLLARRLSRDWDADPDLDDVALDEARESIYAILSLYFDREGLEHLGDDFGAIAARVLEDPGSVIDAFADRYLLPSVDEQAEEMLAAAMEKMPKNLRRRMLLTYLGFPFYDVATLPLLGHEGLTEFDPVKVDRISPHDATSIREGGTQDTLRGTEFFNFGAFFSRAYRENDYLWGRLHGAERMIDLVCSTLDEPLAESRCQSFKRDAFIAILDEEQEAGRCARGLIEKLRQEVADRLG
;
A
#
# COMPACT_ATOMS: atom_id res chain seq x y z
N MET A 1 7.91 24.19 15.44
CA MET A 1 6.61 23.57 15.77
C MET A 1 6.66 22.17 15.22
N ARG A 2 6.53 21.14 16.07
CA ARG A 2 6.80 19.75 15.71
C ARG A 2 5.84 19.25 14.64
N GLN A 3 6.35 18.55 13.63
CA GLN A 3 5.54 17.99 12.53
C GLN A 3 5.64 16.47 12.48
N LYS A 4 4.49 15.79 12.34
CA LYS A 4 4.43 14.32 12.27
C LYS A 4 3.46 13.86 11.20
N GLU A 5 3.76 12.75 10.55
CA GLU A 5 2.95 12.13 9.50
C GLU A 5 2.44 10.76 9.98
N LEU A 6 1.12 10.58 9.98
CA LEU A 6 0.46 9.28 10.12
C LEU A 6 0.28 8.68 8.72
N ARG A 7 1.11 7.69 8.35
CA ARG A 7 1.05 7.03 7.04
C ARG A 7 0.29 5.72 7.15
N ILE A 8 -0.72 5.55 6.31
CA ILE A 8 -1.65 4.42 6.37
C ILE A 8 -1.50 3.56 5.12
N ALA A 9 -1.10 2.31 5.33
CA ALA A 9 -1.21 1.23 4.36
C ALA A 9 -2.53 0.50 4.59
N LEU A 10 -3.50 0.72 3.70
CA LEU A 10 -4.85 0.19 3.83
C LEU A 10 -5.00 -1.12 3.04
N VAL A 11 -5.54 -2.15 3.69
CA VAL A 11 -5.90 -3.42 3.07
C VAL A 11 -7.41 -3.65 3.15
N CYS A 12 -8.08 -3.61 2.00
CA CYS A 12 -9.49 -3.97 1.85
C CYS A 12 -9.61 -5.47 1.59
N TYR A 13 -9.66 -6.24 2.66
CA TYR A 13 -9.74 -7.70 2.62
C TYR A 13 -11.19 -8.14 2.32
N GLY A 14 -11.40 -8.82 1.19
CA GLY A 14 -12.70 -9.04 0.54
C GLY A 14 -13.84 -9.61 1.40
N GLY A 15 -15.07 -9.58 0.84
CA GLY A 15 -16.25 -9.97 1.60
C GLY A 15 -17.58 -9.98 0.83
N VAL A 16 -17.56 -10.16 -0.50
CA VAL A 16 -18.76 -10.13 -1.35
C VAL A 16 -19.60 -8.87 -1.06
N SER A 17 -20.79 -8.98 -0.46
CA SER A 17 -21.66 -7.82 -0.19
C SER A 17 -21.20 -6.97 0.99
N LEU A 18 -20.27 -7.47 1.81
CA LEU A 18 -19.59 -6.69 2.85
C LEU A 18 -18.66 -5.60 2.26
N ALA A 19 -18.47 -5.58 0.94
CA ALA A 19 -17.86 -4.45 0.25
C ALA A 19 -18.62 -3.13 0.49
N VAL A 20 -19.93 -3.18 0.75
CA VAL A 20 -20.73 -2.00 1.10
C VAL A 20 -20.34 -1.44 2.48
N TYR A 21 -20.09 -2.31 3.45
CA TYR A 21 -19.53 -1.91 4.75
C TYR A 21 -18.12 -1.33 4.60
N MET A 22 -17.26 -2.01 3.84
CA MET A 22 -15.90 -1.51 3.56
C MET A 22 -15.94 -0.14 2.88
N HIS A 23 -16.89 0.10 1.98
CA HIS A 23 -17.06 1.41 1.35
C HIS A 23 -17.32 2.51 2.38
N GLY A 24 -18.19 2.26 3.36
CA GLY A 24 -18.43 3.17 4.47
C GLY A 24 -17.13 3.50 5.24
N VAL A 25 -16.30 2.48 5.51
CA VAL A 25 -14.98 2.68 6.14
C VAL A 25 -14.05 3.51 5.26
N THR A 26 -13.94 3.18 3.96
CA THR A 26 -13.08 3.92 3.02
C THR A 26 -13.52 5.36 2.81
N LYS A 27 -14.83 5.65 2.91
CA LYS A 27 -15.36 7.02 2.87
C LYS A 27 -14.87 7.85 4.06
N GLU A 28 -14.75 7.27 5.25
CA GLU A 28 -14.19 7.99 6.40
C GLU A 28 -12.68 8.18 6.31
N ILE A 29 -11.94 7.22 5.73
CA ILE A 29 -10.51 7.41 5.41
C ILE A 29 -10.33 8.56 4.41
N TRP A 30 -11.18 8.62 3.38
CA TRP A 30 -11.21 9.73 2.42
C TRP A 30 -11.53 11.07 3.09
N ASN A 31 -12.54 11.12 3.98
CA ASN A 31 -12.88 12.33 4.73
C ASN A 31 -11.79 12.78 5.70
N LEU A 32 -11.07 11.85 6.34
CA LEU A 32 -9.91 12.17 7.18
C LEU A 32 -8.75 12.76 6.35
N ALA A 33 -8.48 12.18 5.17
CA ALA A 33 -7.46 12.72 4.25
C ALA A 33 -7.84 14.12 3.74
N ARG A 34 -9.12 14.35 3.40
CA ARG A 34 -9.65 15.68 3.04
C ARG A 34 -9.49 16.69 4.16
N ALA A 35 -9.86 16.31 5.38
CA ALA A 35 -9.69 17.15 6.56
C ALA A 35 -8.22 17.50 6.82
N SER A 36 -7.33 16.52 6.69
CA SER A 36 -5.89 16.73 6.85
C SER A 36 -5.33 17.66 5.76
N ARG A 37 -5.70 17.48 4.49
CA ARG A 37 -5.31 18.40 3.42
C ARG A 37 -5.77 19.83 3.72
N ALA A 38 -7.05 20.02 4.04
CA ALA A 38 -7.62 21.35 4.31
C ALA A 38 -6.90 22.04 5.48
N TYR A 39 -6.65 21.29 6.55
CA TYR A 39 -5.92 21.79 7.73
C TYR A 39 -4.49 22.28 7.39
N HIS A 40 -3.78 21.56 6.50
CA HIS A 40 -2.41 21.90 6.13
C HIS A 40 -2.31 23.01 5.07
N THR A 41 -3.33 23.16 4.23
CA THR A 41 -3.41 24.18 3.18
C THR A 41 -4.05 25.49 3.65
N GLY A 42 -4.75 25.47 4.79
CA GLY A 42 -5.54 26.61 5.27
C GLY A 42 -6.82 26.82 4.48
N ASP A 43 -7.26 25.80 3.74
CA ASP A 43 -8.53 25.83 3.01
C ASP A 43 -9.73 25.77 3.97
N VAL A 44 -10.91 26.14 3.47
CA VAL A 44 -12.14 26.05 4.25
C VAL A 44 -12.35 24.60 4.70
N PRO A 45 -12.64 24.35 6.00
CA PRO A 45 -12.90 23.01 6.50
C PRO A 45 -14.02 22.33 5.71
N PRO A 46 -13.83 21.08 5.24
CA PRO A 46 -14.89 20.35 4.57
C PRO A 46 -16.06 20.09 5.54
N LEU A 47 -17.28 19.93 5.01
CA LEU A 47 -18.48 19.67 5.79
C LEU A 47 -18.56 18.20 6.26
N GLY A 48 -19.56 17.88 7.10
CA GLY A 48 -19.82 16.52 7.59
C GLY A 48 -18.75 16.03 8.56
N SER A 49 -18.46 14.73 8.55
CA SER A 49 -17.46 14.12 9.45
C SER A 49 -16.04 14.68 9.25
N ALA A 50 -15.72 15.15 8.05
CA ALA A 50 -14.44 15.80 7.77
C ALA A 50 -14.22 17.09 8.58
N ALA A 51 -15.28 17.84 8.91
CA ALA A 51 -15.19 19.00 9.80
C ALA A 51 -14.75 18.61 11.21
N VAL A 52 -15.22 17.45 11.69
CA VAL A 52 -14.88 16.91 13.01
C VAL A 52 -13.42 16.47 13.03
N TYR A 53 -12.95 15.78 12.00
CA TYR A 53 -11.53 15.43 11.86
C TYR A 53 -10.63 16.67 11.77
N HIS A 54 -11.05 17.70 11.03
CA HIS A 54 -10.32 18.96 10.95
C HIS A 54 -10.20 19.61 12.34
N SER A 55 -11.28 19.61 13.12
CA SER A 55 -11.30 20.12 14.49
C SER A 55 -10.41 19.30 15.43
N LEU A 56 -10.39 17.97 15.29
CA LEU A 56 -9.49 17.09 16.03
C LEU A 56 -8.01 17.41 15.76
N LEU A 57 -7.63 17.62 14.49
CA LEU A 57 -6.26 18.01 14.13
C LEU A 57 -5.88 19.38 14.73
N GLY A 58 -6.81 20.34 14.71
CA GLY A 58 -6.63 21.65 15.34
C GLY A 58 -6.45 21.58 16.86
N GLN A 59 -7.23 20.72 17.53
CA GLN A 59 -7.10 20.47 18.97
C GLN A 59 -5.74 19.87 19.30
N ILE A 60 -5.25 18.92 18.49
CA ILE A 60 -3.93 18.31 18.68
C ILE A 60 -2.82 19.36 18.55
N GLU A 61 -2.88 20.23 17.55
CA GLU A 61 -1.89 21.30 17.40
C GLU A 61 -1.91 22.26 18.60
N SER A 62 -3.09 22.70 19.02
CA SER A 62 -3.26 23.60 20.18
C SER A 62 -2.76 22.99 21.48
N ASP A 63 -3.15 21.75 21.77
CA ASP A 63 -2.93 21.12 23.08
C ASP A 63 -1.56 20.43 23.20
N ARG A 64 -0.91 20.11 22.07
CA ARG A 64 0.35 19.33 22.04
C ARG A 64 1.47 20.00 21.23
N GLY A 65 1.22 21.13 20.57
CA GLY A 65 2.19 21.77 19.68
C GLY A 65 2.62 20.88 18.50
N LEU A 66 1.77 19.91 18.15
CA LEU A 66 2.04 18.89 17.13
C LEU A 66 1.17 19.12 15.90
N ARG A 67 1.78 19.45 14.77
CA ARG A 67 1.10 19.56 13.50
C ARG A 67 1.07 18.20 12.79
N LEU A 68 0.00 17.44 13.02
CA LEU A 68 -0.18 16.09 12.49
C LEU A 68 -0.76 16.11 11.07
N ARG A 69 -0.16 15.35 10.15
CA ARG A 69 -0.68 15.11 8.80
C ARG A 69 -1.04 13.63 8.63
N VAL A 70 -2.16 13.32 7.99
CA VAL A 70 -2.61 11.94 7.76
C VAL A 70 -2.56 11.64 6.26
N LEU A 71 -1.89 10.54 5.90
CA LEU A 71 -1.58 10.16 4.52
C LEU A 71 -1.91 8.68 4.27
N PRO A 72 -3.12 8.36 3.78
CA PRO A 72 -3.42 7.04 3.23
C PRO A 72 -2.79 6.95 1.85
N ASP A 73 -1.71 6.20 1.73
CA ASP A 73 -0.82 6.31 0.58
C ASP A 73 -0.42 4.97 -0.03
N ILE A 74 -0.64 3.86 0.67
CA ILE A 74 -0.61 2.49 0.12
C ILE A 74 -2.01 1.92 0.23
N LEU A 75 -2.56 1.42 -0.88
CA LEU A 75 -3.87 0.80 -0.95
C LEU A 75 -3.74 -0.57 -1.57
N SER A 76 -4.34 -1.56 -0.92
CA SER A 76 -4.36 -2.92 -1.42
C SER A 76 -5.73 -3.56 -1.24
N GLY A 77 -6.16 -4.38 -2.19
CA GLY A 77 -7.47 -5.01 -2.10
C GLY A 77 -7.63 -6.28 -2.93
N ALA A 78 -8.63 -7.07 -2.57
CA ALA A 78 -8.99 -8.29 -3.27
C ALA A 78 -10.52 -8.46 -3.29
N SER A 79 -11.01 -9.20 -4.28
CA SER A 79 -12.44 -9.41 -4.46
C SER A 79 -13.18 -8.07 -4.58
N ALA A 80 -14.43 -8.01 -4.14
CA ALA A 80 -15.21 -6.77 -4.08
C ALA A 80 -14.56 -5.68 -3.18
N GLY A 81 -13.64 -6.03 -2.28
CA GLY A 81 -12.83 -5.06 -1.52
C GLY A 81 -11.81 -4.31 -2.39
N GLY A 82 -11.31 -4.95 -3.45
CA GLY A 82 -10.43 -4.32 -4.43
C GLY A 82 -11.07 -3.17 -5.19
N ILE A 83 -12.39 -3.22 -5.43
CA ILE A 83 -13.14 -2.09 -6.01
C ILE A 83 -12.99 -0.84 -5.12
N ASN A 84 -13.21 -0.97 -3.81
CA ASN A 84 -13.09 0.15 -2.88
C ASN A 84 -11.66 0.71 -2.84
N ALA A 85 -10.64 -0.16 -2.88
CA ALA A 85 -9.24 0.27 -2.94
C ALA A 85 -8.92 1.06 -4.22
N VAL A 86 -9.38 0.60 -5.40
CA VAL A 86 -9.14 1.27 -6.69
C VAL A 86 -9.77 2.66 -6.71
N PHE A 87 -11.03 2.76 -6.33
CA PHE A 87 -11.76 4.04 -6.31
C PHE A 87 -11.20 5.00 -5.26
N LEU A 88 -10.84 4.50 -4.07
CA LEU A 88 -10.21 5.32 -3.04
C LEU A 88 -8.84 5.85 -3.51
N ALA A 89 -8.01 5.01 -4.13
CA ALA A 89 -6.71 5.42 -4.67
C ALA A 89 -6.87 6.51 -5.73
N GLN A 90 -7.81 6.34 -6.65
CA GLN A 90 -8.17 7.36 -7.64
C GLN A 90 -8.62 8.66 -6.98
N ALA A 91 -9.49 8.61 -5.96
CA ALA A 91 -9.96 9.80 -5.25
C ALA A 91 -8.84 10.52 -4.49
N LEU A 92 -7.95 9.78 -3.82
CA LEU A 92 -6.80 10.33 -3.09
C LEU A 92 -5.80 11.01 -4.04
N HIS A 93 -5.51 10.38 -5.18
CA HIS A 93 -4.57 10.88 -6.18
C HIS A 93 -5.12 12.10 -6.94
N SER A 94 -6.36 12.03 -7.41
CA SER A 94 -6.96 13.05 -8.28
C SER A 94 -7.65 14.19 -7.53
N GLY A 95 -8.05 13.99 -6.26
CA GLY A 95 -8.94 14.91 -5.56
C GLY A 95 -10.40 14.82 -6.00
N CYS A 96 -10.77 13.85 -6.85
CA CYS A 96 -12.16 13.62 -7.23
C CYS A 96 -13.01 13.11 -6.05
N SER A 97 -14.32 13.36 -6.13
CA SER A 97 -15.30 12.90 -5.14
C SER A 97 -15.44 11.37 -5.16
N LEU A 98 -15.50 10.75 -3.98
CA LEU A 98 -15.78 9.31 -3.83
C LEU A 98 -17.29 9.00 -3.84
N GLU A 99 -18.17 10.03 -3.84
CA GLU A 99 -19.62 9.84 -3.80
C GLU A 99 -20.20 9.00 -4.95
N PRO A 100 -19.71 9.07 -6.21
CA PRO A 100 -20.20 8.19 -7.27
C PRO A 100 -20.07 6.69 -6.95
N LEU A 101 -19.09 6.29 -6.14
CA LEU A 101 -18.99 4.92 -5.65
C LEU A 101 -20.09 4.62 -4.60
N THR A 102 -20.45 5.58 -3.75
CA THR A 102 -21.61 5.46 -2.84
C THR A 102 -22.88 5.19 -3.63
N ASP A 103 -23.12 5.98 -4.67
CA ASP A 103 -24.29 5.85 -5.54
C ASP A 103 -24.29 4.47 -6.23
N LEU A 104 -23.14 4.03 -6.75
CA LEU A 104 -22.99 2.69 -7.33
C LEU A 104 -23.35 1.59 -6.32
N TRP A 105 -22.85 1.65 -5.09
CA TRP A 105 -23.17 0.63 -4.09
C TRP A 105 -24.64 0.65 -3.67
N LEU A 106 -25.24 1.82 -3.42
CA LEU A 106 -26.62 1.88 -2.92
C LEU A 106 -27.65 1.59 -4.03
N ASP A 107 -27.45 2.14 -5.23
CA ASP A 107 -28.43 2.08 -6.32
C ASP A 107 -28.18 0.96 -7.31
N ASN A 108 -26.91 0.64 -7.60
CA ASN A 108 -26.54 -0.25 -8.71
C ASN A 108 -26.12 -1.65 -8.28
N ALA A 109 -25.72 -1.86 -7.01
CA ALA A 109 -25.42 -3.18 -6.48
C ALA A 109 -26.67 -4.03 -6.15
N ASP A 110 -27.80 -3.75 -6.80
CA ASP A 110 -28.99 -4.60 -6.75
C ASP A 110 -28.84 -5.78 -7.70
N ILE A 111 -29.15 -6.98 -7.21
CA ILE A 111 -29.07 -8.20 -8.01
C ILE A 111 -29.84 -8.10 -9.34
N ASP A 112 -30.99 -7.42 -9.38
CA ASP A 112 -31.78 -7.28 -10.61
C ASP A 112 -31.07 -6.45 -11.68
N ARG A 113 -30.17 -5.52 -11.29
CA ARG A 113 -29.34 -4.72 -12.20
C ARG A 113 -28.07 -5.45 -12.63
N LEU A 114 -27.53 -6.31 -11.76
CA LEU A 114 -26.35 -7.13 -12.05
C LEU A 114 -26.66 -8.34 -12.94
N VAL A 115 -27.90 -8.86 -12.90
CA VAL A 115 -28.32 -10.01 -13.70
C VAL A 115 -28.27 -9.71 -15.20
N ASP A 116 -27.67 -10.65 -15.93
CA ASP A 116 -27.55 -10.56 -17.38
C ASP A 116 -28.94 -10.44 -18.06
N PRO A 117 -29.12 -9.51 -19.03
CA PRO A 117 -30.38 -9.37 -19.75
C PRO A 117 -30.91 -10.69 -20.33
N ASP A 118 -30.03 -11.56 -20.81
CA ASP A 118 -30.37 -12.87 -21.39
C ASP A 118 -30.65 -13.94 -20.33
N ALA A 119 -30.28 -13.70 -19.06
CA ALA A 119 -30.63 -14.54 -17.92
C ALA A 119 -32.01 -14.21 -17.33
N ARG A 120 -32.65 -13.11 -17.75
CA ARG A 120 -34.01 -12.75 -17.32
C ARG A 120 -35.06 -13.65 -18.01
N PRO A 121 -36.03 -14.22 -17.27
CA PRO A 121 -37.05 -15.08 -17.89
C PRO A 121 -37.91 -14.27 -18.87
N MET A 122 -37.82 -14.62 -20.16
CA MET A 122 -38.48 -13.96 -21.30
C MET A 122 -40.03 -13.90 -21.24
N TRP A 123 -40.66 -14.55 -20.25
CA TRP A 123 -42.11 -14.56 -20.09
C TRP A 123 -42.55 -14.74 -18.62
N ARG A 124 -43.63 -14.07 -18.19
CA ARG A 124 -44.19 -14.17 -16.82
C ARG A 124 -44.58 -15.60 -16.39
N TYR A 125 -44.76 -16.51 -17.35
CA TYR A 125 -45.09 -17.93 -17.15
C TYR A 125 -43.94 -18.89 -17.52
N ALA A 126 -42.78 -18.38 -17.95
CA ALA A 126 -41.61 -19.23 -18.19
C ALA A 126 -41.19 -19.88 -16.86
N LYS A 127 -41.11 -21.23 -16.87
CA LYS A 127 -40.81 -22.07 -15.72
C LYS A 127 -41.84 -22.03 -14.56
N PHE A 128 -43.14 -22.05 -14.85
CA PHE A 128 -44.21 -22.29 -13.84
C PHE A 128 -43.93 -23.51 -12.93
N TRP A 129 -43.39 -24.60 -13.49
CA TRP A 129 -42.94 -25.80 -12.75
C TRP A 129 -41.85 -25.59 -11.68
N ALA A 130 -41.13 -24.46 -11.68
CA ALA A 130 -40.12 -24.14 -10.67
C ALA A 130 -40.72 -23.37 -9.48
N GLN A 131 -41.95 -22.87 -9.59
CA GLN A 131 -42.66 -22.16 -8.54
C GLN A 131 -43.01 -23.06 -7.34
N PRO A 132 -43.50 -24.31 -7.53
CA PRO A 132 -43.69 -25.25 -6.42
C PRO A 132 -42.38 -25.61 -5.70
N ILE A 133 -41.26 -25.70 -6.45
CA ILE A 133 -39.94 -26.03 -5.89
C ILE A 133 -39.39 -24.83 -5.11
N ALA A 134 -39.49 -23.61 -5.65
CA ALA A 134 -39.10 -22.40 -4.95
C ALA A 134 -39.98 -22.16 -3.71
N GLU A 135 -41.30 -22.40 -3.78
CA GLU A 135 -42.19 -22.31 -2.61
C GLU A 135 -41.88 -23.39 -1.58
N TRP A 136 -41.54 -24.61 -1.99
CA TRP A 136 -41.09 -25.69 -1.09
C TRP A 136 -39.76 -25.36 -0.42
N VAL A 137 -38.79 -24.84 -1.17
CA VAL A 137 -37.50 -24.33 -0.69
C VAL A 137 -37.66 -23.06 0.16
N LEU A 138 -38.75 -22.28 0.05
CA LEU A 138 -38.99 -21.10 0.88
C LEU A 138 -39.90 -21.38 2.11
N ARG A 139 -40.62 -22.52 2.14
CA ARG A 139 -41.55 -22.92 3.22
C ARG A 139 -41.02 -24.01 4.16
N ARG A 140 -39.85 -24.59 3.89
CA ARG A 140 -39.20 -25.56 4.79
C ARG A 140 -38.83 -24.90 6.14
N PRO A 141 -39.07 -25.56 7.29
CA PRO A 141 -38.52 -25.12 8.58
C PRO A 141 -36.98 -25.18 8.52
N GLY A 142 -36.25 -24.18 9.02
CA GLY A 142 -34.79 -24.09 8.88
C GLY A 142 -34.28 -23.35 7.65
N ASN A 143 -35.14 -22.64 6.90
CA ASN A 143 -34.69 -21.83 5.75
C ASN A 143 -34.15 -20.46 6.18
N ALA A 144 -32.98 -20.09 5.63
CA ALA A 144 -32.34 -18.80 5.84
C ALA A 144 -33.30 -17.61 5.64
N VAL A 145 -34.19 -17.66 4.65
CA VAL A 145 -35.15 -16.58 4.36
C VAL A 145 -36.22 -16.39 5.44
N SER A 146 -36.61 -17.44 6.16
CA SER A 146 -37.63 -17.35 7.23
C SER A 146 -37.04 -17.10 8.61
N GLU A 147 -35.79 -17.51 8.85
CA GLU A 147 -35.13 -17.43 10.16
C GLU A 147 -34.18 -16.23 10.30
N SER A 148 -33.50 -15.78 9.24
CA SER A 148 -32.50 -14.70 9.34
C SER A 148 -32.96 -13.33 8.84
N VAL A 149 -34.04 -13.25 8.03
CA VAL A 149 -34.45 -12.00 7.37
C VAL A 149 -35.48 -11.22 8.21
N ALA A 150 -35.27 -9.91 8.36
CA ALA A 150 -36.18 -9.01 9.07
C ALA A 150 -37.61 -9.06 8.46
N PRO A 151 -38.69 -9.05 9.27
CA PRO A 151 -40.06 -9.23 8.78
C PRO A 151 -40.45 -8.26 7.66
N GLU A 152 -39.93 -7.03 7.67
CA GLU A 152 -40.28 -5.98 6.69
C GLU A 152 -39.73 -6.25 5.29
N THR A 153 -38.59 -6.95 5.14
CA THR A 153 -37.91 -7.16 3.84
C THR A 153 -38.10 -8.56 3.25
N ARG A 154 -38.77 -9.48 3.99
CA ARG A 154 -38.99 -10.88 3.57
C ARG A 154 -39.67 -11.04 2.22
N SER A 155 -40.63 -10.18 1.88
CA SER A 155 -41.38 -10.25 0.63
C SER A 155 -40.49 -9.93 -0.59
N GLU A 156 -39.69 -8.86 -0.51
CA GLU A 156 -38.73 -8.45 -1.53
C GLU A 156 -37.66 -9.52 -1.75
N VAL A 157 -37.02 -9.96 -0.66
CA VAL A 157 -35.97 -10.97 -0.70
C VAL A 157 -36.50 -12.29 -1.28
N ARG A 158 -37.70 -12.75 -0.87
CA ARG A 158 -38.35 -13.94 -1.47
C ARG A 158 -38.62 -13.79 -2.96
N GLN A 159 -39.05 -12.60 -3.40
CA GLN A 159 -39.33 -12.34 -4.80
C GLN A 159 -38.06 -12.38 -5.65
N LYS A 160 -36.97 -11.75 -5.18
CA LYS A 160 -35.66 -11.74 -5.84
C LYS A 160 -35.02 -13.13 -5.89
N VAL A 161 -35.02 -13.86 -4.77
CA VAL A 161 -34.57 -15.27 -4.72
C VAL A 161 -35.38 -16.13 -5.69
N SER A 162 -36.70 -15.96 -5.74
CA SER A 162 -37.56 -16.68 -6.70
C SER A 162 -37.22 -16.37 -8.17
N ARG A 163 -36.83 -15.13 -8.50
CA ARG A 163 -36.40 -14.77 -9.87
C ARG A 163 -35.03 -15.37 -10.20
N LEU A 164 -34.08 -15.30 -9.28
CA LEU A 164 -32.74 -15.87 -9.44
C LEU A 164 -32.79 -17.39 -9.65
N VAL A 165 -33.59 -18.12 -8.84
CA VAL A 165 -33.80 -19.57 -8.97
C VAL A 165 -34.46 -19.94 -10.31
N ARG A 166 -35.25 -19.02 -10.89
CA ARG A 166 -35.85 -19.18 -12.22
C ARG A 166 -34.89 -18.84 -13.38
N GLY A 167 -33.71 -18.29 -13.11
CA GLY A 167 -32.64 -17.99 -14.08
C GLY A 167 -31.93 -19.22 -14.64
N ARG A 168 -30.84 -19.03 -15.39
CA ARG A 168 -30.00 -20.12 -15.93
C ARG A 168 -29.24 -20.81 -14.79
N TRP A 169 -29.35 -22.13 -14.69
CA TRP A 169 -28.77 -22.93 -13.59
C TRP A 169 -27.34 -23.44 -13.87
N PHE A 170 -26.72 -23.04 -14.99
CA PHE A 170 -25.41 -23.55 -15.43
C PHE A 170 -24.47 -22.46 -16.02
N GLN A 171 -24.83 -21.18 -15.89
CA GLN A 171 -24.00 -20.04 -16.28
C GLN A 171 -24.02 -19.00 -15.16
N PRO A 172 -22.96 -18.19 -14.99
CA PRO A 172 -22.95 -17.10 -14.02
C PRO A 172 -24.19 -16.21 -14.21
N PRO A 173 -24.93 -15.87 -13.14
CA PRO A 173 -26.18 -15.14 -13.25
C PRO A 173 -25.97 -13.66 -13.60
N PHE A 174 -24.78 -13.11 -13.37
CA PHE A 174 -24.49 -11.68 -13.55
C PHE A 174 -23.68 -11.38 -14.81
N SER A 175 -23.93 -10.21 -15.39
CA SER A 175 -23.27 -9.77 -16.63
C SER A 175 -21.86 -9.22 -16.34
N GLY A 176 -20.85 -9.79 -17.00
CA GLY A 176 -19.47 -9.29 -16.95
C GLY A 176 -19.36 -7.89 -17.53
N LEU A 177 -19.69 -7.74 -18.82
CA LEU A 177 -19.70 -6.45 -19.51
C LEU A 177 -20.61 -5.42 -18.82
N GLY A 178 -21.76 -5.85 -18.28
CA GLY A 178 -22.64 -4.98 -17.50
C GLY A 178 -21.94 -4.40 -16.27
N MET A 179 -21.19 -5.21 -15.52
CA MET A 179 -20.40 -4.74 -14.38
C MET A 179 -19.27 -3.80 -14.82
N SER A 180 -18.56 -4.13 -15.91
CA SER A 180 -17.51 -3.26 -16.46
C SER A 180 -18.04 -1.89 -16.85
N LYS A 181 -19.21 -1.83 -17.50
CA LYS A 181 -19.91 -0.58 -17.80
C LYS A 181 -20.28 0.20 -16.54
N LEU A 182 -20.77 -0.46 -15.49
CA LEU A 182 -21.10 0.20 -14.22
C LEU A 182 -19.86 0.83 -13.57
N LEU A 183 -18.75 0.10 -13.50
CA LEU A 183 -17.49 0.57 -12.93
C LEU A 183 -16.92 1.75 -13.73
N TYR A 184 -16.85 1.61 -15.05
CA TYR A 184 -16.36 2.67 -15.93
C TYR A 184 -17.21 3.94 -15.84
N ASN A 185 -18.54 3.81 -15.83
CA ASN A 185 -19.44 4.95 -15.66
C ASN A 185 -19.27 5.63 -14.30
N ALA A 186 -18.96 4.88 -13.24
CA ALA A 186 -18.66 5.48 -11.94
C ALA A 186 -17.34 6.28 -11.98
N PHE A 187 -16.29 5.81 -12.65
CA PHE A 187 -15.07 6.60 -12.88
C PHE A 187 -15.34 7.86 -13.72
N ALA A 188 -16.16 7.75 -14.76
CA ALA A 188 -16.59 8.90 -15.54
C ALA A 188 -17.34 9.92 -14.66
N ALA A 189 -18.28 9.47 -13.83
CA ALA A 189 -19.00 10.31 -12.88
C ALA A 189 -18.10 10.96 -11.81
N MET A 190 -17.01 10.31 -11.39
CA MET A 190 -16.00 10.92 -10.51
C MET A 190 -15.26 12.07 -11.20
N ARG A 191 -14.93 11.90 -12.48
CA ARG A 191 -14.23 12.91 -13.29
C ARG A 191 -15.13 14.10 -13.64
N ASP A 192 -16.41 13.85 -13.89
CA ASP A 192 -17.35 14.89 -14.32
C ASP A 192 -17.79 15.80 -13.15
N LYS A 193 -17.61 15.35 -11.90
CA LYS A 193 -17.77 16.20 -10.72
C LYS A 193 -16.53 17.09 -10.54
N PRO A 194 -16.68 18.34 -10.03
CA PRO A 194 -15.54 19.20 -9.73
C PRO A 194 -14.54 18.51 -8.81
N ALA A 195 -13.29 18.40 -9.24
CA ALA A 195 -12.21 17.88 -8.42
C ALA A 195 -11.74 18.94 -7.42
N GLU A 196 -11.49 18.51 -6.19
CA GLU A 196 -10.68 19.27 -5.24
C GLU A 196 -9.19 19.10 -5.61
N GLY A 197 -8.27 19.71 -4.83
CA GLY A 197 -6.85 19.37 -4.95
C GLY A 197 -6.57 17.92 -4.52
N PRO A 198 -5.50 17.28 -5.02
CA PRO A 198 -5.05 15.97 -4.56
C PRO A 198 -4.92 15.92 -3.04
N LEU A 199 -5.31 14.79 -2.44
CA LEU A 199 -5.34 14.66 -0.97
C LEU A 199 -3.97 14.35 -0.38
N LEU A 200 -3.03 13.91 -1.23
CA LEU A 200 -1.64 13.72 -0.90
C LEU A 200 -0.81 14.95 -1.31
N PRO A 201 0.29 15.28 -0.59
CA PRO A 201 1.16 16.38 -0.97
C PRO A 201 1.76 16.19 -2.38
N PRO A 202 2.04 17.28 -3.11
CA PRO A 202 2.65 17.18 -4.44
C PRO A 202 3.96 16.39 -4.42
N GLY A 203 4.12 15.45 -5.36
CA GLY A 203 5.27 14.55 -5.44
C GLY A 203 5.23 13.38 -4.45
N HIS A 204 4.22 13.28 -3.58
CA HIS A 204 4.09 12.13 -2.67
C HIS A 204 3.64 10.87 -3.42
N PRO A 205 4.30 9.72 -3.23
CA PRO A 205 3.96 8.49 -3.93
C PRO A 205 2.65 7.87 -3.42
N ILE A 206 1.87 7.32 -4.34
CA ILE A 206 0.70 6.49 -4.06
C ILE A 206 0.87 5.14 -4.76
N ASP A 207 0.62 4.06 -4.03
CA ASP A 207 0.63 2.69 -4.55
C ASP A 207 -0.76 2.09 -4.41
N LEU A 208 -1.25 1.48 -5.49
CA LEU A 208 -2.46 0.66 -5.50
C LEU A 208 -2.07 -0.75 -5.95
N TYR A 209 -2.50 -1.77 -5.20
CA TYR A 209 -2.33 -3.17 -5.56
C TYR A 209 -3.67 -3.89 -5.49
N VAL A 210 -4.06 -4.58 -6.56
CA VAL A 210 -5.22 -5.48 -6.52
C VAL A 210 -4.87 -6.86 -7.04
N THR A 211 -5.44 -7.88 -6.39
CA THR A 211 -5.19 -9.26 -6.80
C THR A 211 -6.17 -9.70 -7.89
N ALA A 212 -5.64 -10.41 -8.88
CA ALA A 212 -6.39 -11.20 -9.84
C ALA A 212 -5.71 -12.56 -10.03
N THR A 213 -6.47 -13.54 -10.50
CA THR A 213 -5.98 -14.88 -10.82
C THR A 213 -6.27 -15.18 -12.27
N ASP A 214 -5.27 -15.59 -13.06
CA ASP A 214 -5.54 -16.21 -14.35
C ASP A 214 -5.97 -17.66 -14.14
N PHE A 215 -7.18 -17.98 -14.60
CA PHE A 215 -7.76 -19.31 -14.46
C PHE A 215 -6.93 -20.39 -15.18
N ARG A 216 -6.27 -20.03 -16.28
CA ARG A 216 -5.44 -20.98 -17.06
C ARG A 216 -4.00 -21.02 -16.55
N GLY A 217 -3.53 -19.90 -16.01
CA GLY A 217 -2.17 -19.76 -15.54
C GLY A 217 -1.19 -19.69 -16.69
N TYR A 218 0.07 -19.48 -16.32
CA TYR A 218 1.21 -19.47 -17.21
C TYR A 218 2.34 -20.30 -16.61
N LEU A 219 3.30 -20.68 -17.44
CA LEU A 219 4.48 -21.40 -16.98
C LEU A 219 5.47 -20.40 -16.37
N GLU A 220 5.85 -20.63 -15.13
CA GLU A 220 6.88 -19.89 -14.43
C GLU A 220 8.04 -20.81 -14.07
N MET A 221 9.25 -20.31 -14.24
CA MET A 221 10.48 -21.04 -13.93
C MET A 221 10.83 -20.82 -12.47
N LEU A 222 10.80 -21.90 -11.66
CA LEU A 222 11.21 -21.86 -10.27
C LEU A 222 12.60 -22.44 -10.09
N ARG A 223 13.44 -21.73 -9.33
CA ARG A 223 14.77 -22.20 -8.96
C ARG A 223 14.73 -23.02 -7.68
N LEU A 224 15.21 -24.26 -7.75
CA LEU A 224 15.32 -25.16 -6.60
C LEU A 224 16.78 -25.57 -6.38
N ASN A 225 17.05 -26.25 -5.27
CA ASN A 225 18.35 -26.87 -5.04
C ASN A 225 18.58 -28.10 -5.95
N SER A 226 17.51 -28.88 -6.22
CA SER A 226 17.55 -30.02 -7.14
C SER A 226 16.12 -30.44 -7.54
N PRO A 227 15.77 -30.48 -8.84
CA PRO A 227 16.58 -30.01 -9.97
C PRO A 227 16.78 -28.48 -9.91
N PRO A 228 17.87 -27.91 -10.45
CA PRO A 228 18.17 -26.46 -10.30
C PRO A 228 17.07 -25.52 -10.81
N VAL A 229 16.28 -25.98 -11.78
CA VAL A 229 15.11 -25.26 -12.31
C VAL A 229 13.99 -26.25 -12.58
N VAL A 230 12.76 -25.87 -12.26
CA VAL A 230 11.54 -26.60 -12.59
C VAL A 230 10.53 -25.63 -13.21
N GLU A 231 9.71 -26.12 -14.13
CA GLU A 231 8.54 -25.41 -14.64
C GLU A 231 7.35 -25.71 -13.73
N GLU A 232 6.76 -24.66 -13.16
CA GLU A 232 5.50 -24.77 -12.42
C GLU A 232 4.45 -23.83 -13.01
N SER A 233 3.17 -24.18 -12.81
CA SER A 233 2.05 -23.33 -13.20
C SER A 233 1.86 -22.21 -12.17
N GLU A 234 2.10 -20.97 -12.57
CA GLU A 234 1.72 -19.78 -11.81
C GLU A 234 0.40 -19.23 -12.34
N HIS A 235 -0.44 -18.77 -11.44
CA HIS A 235 -1.79 -18.30 -11.76
C HIS A 235 -2.08 -16.92 -11.13
N ARG A 236 -1.25 -16.44 -10.21
CA ARG A 236 -1.37 -15.10 -9.63
C ARG A 236 -1.04 -14.06 -10.70
N MET A 237 -1.91 -13.08 -10.84
CA MET A 237 -1.73 -11.97 -11.78
C MET A 237 -2.05 -10.66 -11.07
N PRO A 238 -1.14 -10.15 -10.22
CA PRO A 238 -1.37 -8.91 -9.52
C PRO A 238 -1.39 -7.72 -10.48
N ILE A 239 -2.27 -6.77 -10.18
CA ILE A 239 -2.40 -5.53 -10.96
C ILE A 239 -2.02 -4.38 -10.03
N ALA A 240 -0.85 -3.80 -10.27
CA ALA A 240 -0.33 -2.69 -9.48
C ALA A 240 -0.44 -1.37 -10.25
N PHE A 241 -0.56 -0.25 -9.54
CA PHE A 241 -0.44 1.10 -10.07
C PHE A 241 0.43 1.91 -9.12
N ARG A 242 1.36 2.69 -9.69
CA ARG A 242 2.19 3.63 -8.95
C ARG A 242 2.04 5.00 -9.56
N GLY A 243 1.85 6.01 -8.72
CA GLY A 243 1.71 7.40 -9.15
C GLY A 243 2.34 8.36 -8.16
N HIS A 244 2.57 9.59 -8.60
CA HIS A 244 2.99 10.68 -7.73
C HIS A 244 1.90 11.74 -7.75
N ALA A 245 1.46 12.17 -6.56
CA ALA A 245 0.40 13.15 -6.44
C ALA A 245 0.78 14.47 -7.13
N GLN A 246 -0.16 15.00 -7.91
CA GLN A 246 0.07 16.20 -8.70
C GLN A 246 -0.16 17.48 -7.88
N ARG A 247 0.23 18.64 -8.41
CA ARG A 247 -0.13 19.94 -7.79
C ARG A 247 -1.59 20.33 -8.05
N GLN A 248 -2.13 19.92 -9.19
CA GLN A 248 -3.49 20.23 -9.61
C GLN A 248 -4.37 18.99 -9.51
N GLY A 249 -5.63 19.19 -9.15
CA GLY A 249 -6.65 18.13 -9.10
C GLY A 249 -7.12 17.72 -10.49
N GLY A 250 -7.83 16.59 -10.55
CA GLY A 250 -8.45 16.07 -11.76
C GLY A 250 -7.53 15.22 -12.65
N VAL A 251 -6.24 15.09 -12.32
CA VAL A 251 -5.34 14.17 -13.03
C VAL A 251 -5.60 12.74 -12.53
N PRO A 252 -5.98 11.80 -13.41
CA PRO A 252 -6.25 10.43 -13.00
C PRO A 252 -4.97 9.68 -12.63
N LEU A 253 -5.10 8.66 -11.78
CA LEU A 253 -3.99 7.78 -11.38
C LEU A 253 -3.49 6.94 -12.57
N ALA A 254 -4.41 6.48 -13.41
CA ALA A 254 -4.17 5.69 -14.61
C ALA A 254 -5.32 5.88 -15.59
N ASP A 255 -5.26 5.29 -16.80
CA ASP A 255 -6.42 5.32 -17.69
C ASP A 255 -7.62 4.65 -16.99
N PRO A 256 -8.82 5.27 -16.97
CA PRO A 256 -10.04 4.67 -16.47
C PRO A 256 -10.34 3.24 -16.99
N LEU A 257 -9.91 2.88 -18.21
CA LEU A 257 -10.04 1.51 -18.72
C LEU A 257 -9.15 0.52 -17.96
N GLU A 258 -7.92 0.92 -17.60
CA GLU A 258 -7.03 0.11 -16.76
C GLU A 258 -7.59 -0.05 -15.35
N LEU A 259 -8.09 1.04 -14.75
CA LEU A 259 -8.73 1.01 -13.42
C LEU A 259 -10.01 0.15 -13.44
N THR A 260 -10.77 0.20 -14.54
CA THR A 260 -11.95 -0.64 -14.75
C THR A 260 -11.57 -2.11 -14.85
N LEU A 261 -10.55 -2.44 -15.66
CA LEU A 261 -10.03 -3.80 -15.78
C LEU A 261 -9.59 -4.33 -14.41
N ALA A 262 -8.83 -3.53 -13.64
CA ALA A 262 -8.36 -3.89 -12.31
C ALA A 262 -9.51 -4.17 -11.33
N ALA A 263 -10.47 -3.23 -11.23
CA ALA A 263 -11.65 -3.36 -10.36
C ALA A 263 -12.57 -4.53 -10.78
N ARG A 264 -12.71 -4.76 -12.10
CA ARG A 264 -13.51 -5.85 -12.65
C ARG A 264 -12.86 -7.21 -12.46
N ALA A 265 -11.55 -7.31 -12.69
CA ALA A 265 -10.77 -8.55 -12.58
C ALA A 265 -10.78 -9.05 -11.14
N THR A 266 -10.45 -8.17 -10.18
CA THR A 266 -10.42 -8.53 -8.77
C THR A 266 -11.80 -8.96 -8.26
N ALA A 267 -12.89 -8.39 -8.79
CA ALA A 267 -14.27 -8.75 -8.43
C ALA A 267 -14.92 -9.84 -9.31
N SER A 268 -14.15 -10.55 -10.17
CA SER A 268 -14.62 -11.66 -11.01
C SER A 268 -14.90 -12.94 -10.22
N PHE A 269 -15.88 -12.92 -9.31
CA PHE A 269 -16.17 -14.03 -8.42
C PHE A 269 -16.72 -15.27 -9.17
N PRO A 270 -16.05 -16.44 -9.12
CA PRO A 270 -16.51 -17.66 -9.80
C PRO A 270 -17.92 -18.08 -9.36
N GLY A 271 -18.81 -18.24 -10.34
CA GLY A 271 -20.20 -18.62 -10.11
C GLY A 271 -21.17 -17.46 -9.93
N ALA A 272 -20.68 -16.23 -9.70
CA ALA A 272 -21.50 -15.01 -9.76
C ALA A 272 -21.30 -14.26 -11.09
N PHE A 273 -20.04 -14.02 -11.48
CA PHE A 273 -19.65 -13.36 -12.72
C PHE A 273 -18.87 -14.32 -13.63
N PRO A 274 -18.91 -14.13 -14.96
CA PRO A 274 -17.95 -14.78 -15.84
C PRO A 274 -16.52 -14.26 -15.57
N PRO A 275 -15.49 -15.08 -15.83
CA PRO A 275 -14.11 -14.60 -15.86
C PRO A 275 -14.00 -13.39 -16.79
N LEU A 276 -13.22 -12.39 -16.39
CA LEU A 276 -12.93 -11.24 -17.23
C LEU A 276 -11.98 -11.67 -18.35
N LYS A 277 -12.33 -11.30 -19.57
CA LYS A 277 -11.45 -11.38 -20.75
C LYS A 277 -11.06 -9.97 -21.19
N LEU A 278 -9.88 -9.82 -21.80
CA LEU A 278 -9.43 -8.52 -22.33
C LEU A 278 -10.41 -7.93 -23.35
N GLU A 279 -10.98 -8.80 -24.19
CA GLU A 279 -12.01 -8.47 -25.18
C GLU A 279 -13.20 -7.71 -24.56
N GLU A 280 -13.55 -7.98 -23.30
CA GLU A 280 -14.65 -7.29 -22.60
C GLU A 280 -14.36 -5.78 -22.41
N ILE A 281 -13.09 -5.42 -22.17
CA ILE A 281 -12.66 -4.03 -21.99
C ILE A 281 -12.44 -3.36 -23.35
N ASP A 282 -11.99 -4.12 -24.36
CA ASP A 282 -11.86 -3.63 -25.73
C ASP A 282 -13.25 -3.27 -26.30
N GLU A 283 -14.24 -4.16 -26.13
CA GLU A 283 -15.64 -3.89 -26.51
C GLU A 283 -16.23 -2.68 -25.76
N LEU A 284 -15.87 -2.49 -24.49
CA LEU A 284 -16.28 -1.34 -23.70
C LEU A 284 -15.71 -0.03 -24.27
N ALA A 285 -14.42 -0.02 -24.61
CA ALA A 285 -13.75 1.14 -25.20
C ALA A 285 -14.37 1.51 -26.56
N GLU A 286 -14.62 0.52 -27.42
CA GLU A 286 -15.29 0.72 -28.71
C GLU A 286 -16.71 1.28 -28.55
N HIS A 287 -17.49 0.74 -27.62
CA HIS A 287 -18.87 1.17 -27.37
C HIS A 287 -18.96 2.64 -26.96
N ASP A 288 -18.03 3.11 -26.13
CA ASP A 288 -17.99 4.48 -25.64
C ASP A 288 -17.17 5.42 -26.55
N GLY A 289 -16.73 4.93 -27.72
CA GLY A 289 -16.00 5.71 -28.72
C GLY A 289 -14.65 6.21 -28.23
N ARG A 290 -13.99 5.44 -27.36
CA ARG A 290 -12.73 5.81 -26.70
C ARG A 290 -11.58 4.97 -27.22
N ILE A 291 -10.42 5.61 -27.39
CA ILE A 291 -9.18 4.95 -27.78
C ILE A 291 -8.38 4.64 -26.51
N TRP A 292 -7.85 3.42 -26.40
CA TRP A 292 -6.97 3.00 -25.31
C TRP A 292 -5.52 3.04 -25.76
N ASP A 293 -4.94 4.26 -25.78
CA ASP A 293 -3.64 4.52 -26.43
C ASP A 293 -2.45 3.77 -25.81
N ASN A 294 -2.49 3.48 -24.51
CA ASN A 294 -1.41 2.85 -23.75
C ASN A 294 -1.70 1.40 -23.35
N ARG A 295 -2.59 0.74 -24.09
CA ARG A 295 -3.05 -0.63 -23.81
C ARG A 295 -1.89 -1.63 -23.78
N GLU A 296 -1.03 -1.61 -24.79
CA GLU A 296 0.10 -2.54 -24.92
C GLU A 296 1.10 -2.38 -23.77
N ASP A 297 1.41 -1.15 -23.38
CA ASP A 297 2.29 -0.84 -22.24
C ASP A 297 1.70 -1.35 -20.92
N PHE A 298 0.38 -1.19 -20.74
CA PHE A 298 -0.34 -1.72 -19.59
C PHE A 298 -0.27 -3.25 -19.53
N LEU A 299 -0.52 -3.93 -20.65
CA LEU A 299 -0.47 -5.40 -20.71
C LEU A 299 0.95 -5.94 -20.49
N GLN A 300 1.97 -5.29 -21.06
CA GLN A 300 3.36 -5.67 -20.85
C GLN A 300 3.73 -5.57 -19.36
N ARG A 301 3.20 -4.58 -18.65
CA ARG A 301 3.44 -4.37 -17.23
C ARG A 301 2.73 -5.37 -16.32
N VAL A 302 1.50 -5.76 -16.66
CA VAL A 302 0.65 -6.59 -15.78
C VAL A 302 0.72 -8.09 -16.12
N MET A 303 1.00 -8.43 -17.37
CA MET A 303 1.06 -9.81 -17.86
C MET A 303 2.20 -10.02 -18.88
N PRO A 304 3.46 -9.70 -18.52
CA PRO A 304 4.59 -9.72 -19.44
C PRO A 304 4.76 -11.06 -20.16
N VAL A 305 4.61 -12.18 -19.44
CA VAL A 305 4.72 -13.53 -19.99
C VAL A 305 3.71 -13.74 -21.13
N HIS A 306 2.46 -13.33 -20.94
CA HIS A 306 1.43 -13.49 -21.97
C HIS A 306 1.67 -12.61 -23.18
N VAL A 307 2.20 -11.39 -22.99
CA VAL A 307 2.58 -10.52 -24.11
C VAL A 307 3.73 -11.13 -24.91
N THR A 308 4.79 -11.57 -24.23
CA THR A 308 5.96 -12.21 -24.85
C THR A 308 5.59 -13.43 -25.70
N TYR A 309 4.67 -14.27 -25.21
CA TYR A 309 4.23 -15.48 -25.93
C TYR A 309 3.00 -15.25 -26.84
N GLY A 310 2.50 -14.02 -26.97
CA GLY A 310 1.33 -13.70 -27.79
C GLY A 310 0.04 -14.42 -27.35
N SER A 311 -0.10 -14.70 -26.05
CA SER A 311 -1.20 -15.50 -25.47
C SER A 311 -2.21 -14.67 -24.67
N THR A 312 -2.16 -13.33 -24.77
CA THR A 312 -3.06 -12.40 -24.05
C THR A 312 -4.55 -12.65 -24.31
N SER A 313 -4.93 -13.04 -25.53
CA SER A 313 -6.32 -13.40 -25.88
C SER A 313 -6.83 -14.66 -25.14
N SER A 314 -5.92 -15.46 -24.58
CA SER A 314 -6.27 -16.67 -23.85
C SER A 314 -6.46 -16.44 -22.34
N VAL A 315 -6.09 -15.26 -21.83
CA VAL A 315 -6.14 -14.90 -20.40
C VAL A 315 -7.59 -14.86 -19.92
N SER A 316 -7.86 -15.44 -18.75
CA SER A 316 -9.19 -15.46 -18.14
C SER A 316 -9.10 -15.13 -16.66
N LEU A 317 -9.35 -13.86 -16.32
CA LEU A 317 -9.13 -13.35 -14.97
C LEU A 317 -10.33 -13.60 -14.06
N ILE A 318 -10.07 -14.25 -12.93
CA ILE A 318 -11.01 -14.46 -11.83
C ILE A 318 -10.54 -13.74 -10.57
N ASP A 319 -11.42 -13.68 -9.58
CA ASP A 319 -11.15 -13.10 -8.27
C ASP A 319 -9.86 -13.66 -7.65
N GLY A 320 -8.93 -12.78 -7.31
CA GLY A 320 -7.63 -13.14 -6.74
C GLY A 320 -7.70 -13.77 -5.34
N SER A 321 -8.87 -13.80 -4.69
CA SER A 321 -9.10 -14.51 -3.42
C SER A 321 -9.32 -16.03 -3.59
N VAL A 322 -9.28 -16.53 -4.83
CA VAL A 322 -9.33 -17.97 -5.14
C VAL A 322 -7.99 -18.64 -4.81
N LEU A 323 -6.88 -17.99 -5.20
CA LEU A 323 -5.54 -18.43 -4.84
C LEU A 323 -5.13 -17.78 -3.53
N VAL A 324 -4.57 -18.60 -2.66
CA VAL A 324 -4.30 -18.30 -1.27
C VAL A 324 -3.08 -17.38 -1.19
N ASN A 325 -3.28 -16.08 -1.46
CA ASN A 325 -2.51 -14.98 -0.88
C ASN A 325 -3.20 -13.65 -1.21
N ALA A 326 -4.00 -13.24 -0.22
CA ALA A 326 -4.87 -12.09 -0.23
C ALA A 326 -4.03 -10.82 0.12
N PRO A 327 -4.51 -9.61 -0.20
CA PRO A 327 -3.80 -8.37 -0.59
C PRO A 327 -2.68 -7.79 0.31
N PHE A 328 -2.27 -8.48 1.37
CA PHE A 328 -1.27 -8.03 2.35
C PHE A 328 0.13 -7.89 1.74
N GLU A 329 0.55 -8.82 0.88
CA GLU A 329 1.89 -8.83 0.26
C GLU A 329 2.19 -7.53 -0.49
N GLY A 330 1.27 -7.09 -1.37
CA GLY A 330 1.44 -5.82 -2.09
C GLY A 330 1.49 -4.59 -1.19
N ALA A 331 0.81 -4.60 -0.04
CA ALA A 331 0.91 -3.53 0.94
C ALA A 331 2.25 -3.54 1.69
N ILE A 332 2.79 -4.73 1.99
CA ILE A 332 4.11 -4.93 2.62
C ILE A 332 5.22 -4.45 1.68
N GLU A 333 5.14 -4.77 0.38
CA GLU A 333 6.09 -4.28 -0.61
C GLU A 333 6.11 -2.75 -0.70
N GLY A 334 4.94 -2.12 -0.73
CA GLY A 334 4.82 -0.66 -0.72
C GLY A 334 5.47 0.01 0.51
N LEU A 335 5.53 -0.67 1.65
CA LEU A 335 6.14 -0.14 2.88
C LEU A 335 7.68 -0.10 2.81
N ARG A 336 8.32 -1.03 2.10
CA ARG A 336 9.79 -1.15 2.01
C ARG A 336 10.43 0.03 1.27
N GLY A 337 9.71 0.66 0.33
CA GLY A 337 10.24 1.68 -0.58
C GLY A 337 10.08 3.15 -0.15
N ARG A 338 9.36 3.44 0.95
CA ARG A 338 8.95 4.83 1.26
C ARG A 338 9.92 5.57 2.17
N PRO A 339 10.60 6.65 1.72
CA PRO A 339 11.35 7.52 2.61
C PRO A 339 10.41 8.45 3.40
N ALA A 340 10.77 8.75 4.65
CA ALA A 340 10.08 9.69 5.52
C ALA A 340 10.73 11.08 5.44
N HIS A 341 9.95 12.12 5.14
CA HIS A 341 10.38 13.53 5.19
C HIS A 341 10.28 14.15 6.59
N ARG A 342 9.58 13.49 7.50
CA ARG A 342 9.25 13.97 8.84
C ARG A 342 9.26 12.78 9.80
N GLU A 343 8.99 13.02 11.07
CA GLU A 343 8.61 11.91 11.95
C GLU A 343 7.37 11.20 11.38
N VAL A 344 7.45 9.89 11.18
CA VAL A 344 6.35 9.08 10.63
C VAL A 344 5.88 8.03 11.65
N ASP A 345 4.57 7.89 11.82
CA ASP A 345 3.93 6.72 12.43
C ASP A 345 3.30 5.88 11.30
N ARG A 346 3.83 4.69 11.05
CA ARG A 346 3.37 3.79 9.97
C ARG A 346 2.32 2.83 10.50
N ARG A 347 1.14 2.85 9.91
CA ARG A 347 0.03 1.96 10.25
C ARG A 347 -0.29 1.04 9.07
N PHE A 348 -0.20 -0.25 9.31
CA PHE A 348 -0.77 -1.27 8.45
C PHE A 348 -2.21 -1.54 8.93
N VAL A 349 -3.19 -1.03 8.19
CA VAL A 349 -4.60 -1.06 8.58
C VAL A 349 -5.35 -2.03 7.67
N TYR A 350 -5.99 -3.06 8.21
CA TYR A 350 -6.84 -3.95 7.41
C TYR A 350 -8.30 -3.93 7.86
N VAL A 351 -9.21 -3.95 6.89
CA VAL A 351 -10.66 -3.96 7.13
C VAL A 351 -11.14 -5.41 7.10
N ASP A 352 -11.65 -5.90 8.23
CA ASP A 352 -12.21 -7.24 8.38
C ASP A 352 -13.65 -7.17 8.87
N PRO A 353 -14.65 -7.23 7.97
CA PRO A 353 -16.05 -7.13 8.35
C PRO A 353 -16.58 -8.37 9.08
N ARG A 354 -15.85 -9.50 9.10
CA ARG A 354 -16.32 -10.74 9.72
C ARG A 354 -15.13 -11.56 10.27
N PRO A 355 -14.62 -11.20 11.46
CA PRO A 355 -13.50 -11.89 12.09
C PRO A 355 -13.86 -13.28 12.66
N ASP A 356 -15.13 -13.54 13.00
CA ASP A 356 -15.55 -14.75 13.74
C ASP A 356 -15.93 -15.96 12.85
N ARG A 357 -15.26 -16.20 11.72
CA ARG A 357 -15.71 -17.22 10.73
C ARG A 357 -15.75 -18.65 11.30
N PHE A 358 -14.92 -18.97 12.29
CA PHE A 358 -14.88 -20.29 12.95
C PHE A 358 -15.85 -20.48 14.11
N GLY A 359 -16.27 -19.40 14.79
CA GLY A 359 -17.26 -19.49 15.88
C GLY A 359 -18.59 -20.07 15.39
N SER A 360 -19.00 -19.67 14.19
CA SER A 360 -20.22 -20.18 13.53
C SER A 360 -20.10 -21.61 12.98
N LEU A 361 -18.89 -22.13 12.72
CA LEU A 361 -18.72 -23.49 12.19
C LEU A 361 -19.06 -24.58 13.22
N LYS A 362 -18.79 -24.33 14.51
CA LYS A 362 -19.21 -25.24 15.58
C LYS A 362 -20.74 -25.28 15.81
N GLU A 363 -21.45 -24.21 15.44
CA GLU A 363 -22.92 -24.15 15.54
C GLU A 363 -23.62 -24.63 14.26
N GLN A 364 -22.94 -24.62 13.10
CA GLN A 364 -23.51 -24.96 11.79
C GLN A 364 -23.29 -26.41 11.33
N ASP A 365 -22.70 -27.27 12.17
CA ASP A 365 -22.33 -28.67 11.86
C ASP A 365 -23.54 -29.61 11.53
N THR A 366 -24.76 -29.08 11.52
CA THR A 366 -26.01 -29.83 11.24
C THR A 366 -26.76 -29.41 9.96
N GLN A 367 -26.26 -28.45 9.17
CA GLN A 367 -26.91 -28.04 7.91
C GLN A 367 -26.22 -28.60 6.66
N PRO A 368 -26.97 -29.03 5.62
CA PRO A 368 -26.40 -29.52 4.37
C PRO A 368 -25.62 -28.41 3.64
N VAL A 369 -24.44 -28.77 3.11
CA VAL A 369 -23.57 -27.85 2.34
C VAL A 369 -24.32 -27.35 1.10
N GLY A 370 -24.56 -26.04 1.03
CA GLY A 370 -25.19 -25.40 -0.13
C GLY A 370 -24.28 -25.35 -1.37
N PHE A 371 -24.85 -25.18 -2.56
CA PHE A 371 -24.13 -25.17 -3.84
C PHE A 371 -22.91 -24.22 -3.87
N PHE A 372 -23.06 -22.98 -3.41
CA PHE A 372 -21.94 -22.03 -3.35
C PHE A 372 -20.86 -22.49 -2.35
N ALA A 373 -21.25 -22.96 -1.16
CA ALA A 373 -20.30 -23.47 -0.16
C ALA A 373 -19.51 -24.70 -0.67
N ALA A 374 -20.13 -25.55 -1.50
CA ALA A 374 -19.45 -26.67 -2.16
C ALA A 374 -18.43 -26.19 -3.22
N ILE A 375 -18.78 -25.19 -4.03
CA ILE A 375 -17.86 -24.55 -4.98
C ILE A 375 -16.70 -23.85 -4.26
N PHE A 376 -17.00 -23.09 -3.19
CA PHE A 376 -15.99 -22.43 -2.34
C PHE A 376 -15.04 -23.44 -1.69
N GLY A 377 -15.57 -24.54 -1.15
CA GLY A 377 -14.77 -25.61 -0.55
C GLY A 377 -13.95 -26.41 -1.57
N SER A 378 -14.42 -26.52 -2.81
CA SER A 378 -13.69 -27.23 -3.88
C SER A 378 -12.58 -26.42 -4.54
N LEU A 379 -12.69 -25.08 -4.53
CA LEU A 379 -11.72 -24.18 -5.16
C LEU A 379 -10.64 -23.66 -4.20
N SER A 380 -10.83 -23.80 -2.88
CA SER A 380 -9.87 -23.35 -1.87
C SER A 380 -9.60 -24.47 -0.87
N THR A 381 -8.52 -25.23 -1.10
CA THR A 381 -8.09 -26.34 -0.23
C THR A 381 -7.48 -25.91 1.11
N ILE A 382 -7.27 -24.60 1.32
CA ILE A 382 -6.65 -24.04 2.54
C ILE A 382 -7.57 -22.96 3.17
N PRO A 383 -7.77 -22.96 4.51
CA PRO A 383 -8.51 -21.91 5.20
C PRO A 383 -7.86 -20.53 5.03
N ARG A 384 -8.63 -19.54 4.56
CA ARG A 384 -8.18 -18.17 4.23
C ARG A 384 -7.53 -17.37 5.38
N GLU A 385 -7.63 -17.80 6.63
CA GLU A 385 -7.09 -17.08 7.80
C GLU A 385 -5.61 -17.42 8.10
N GLN A 386 -5.13 -18.62 7.73
CA GLN A 386 -3.72 -19.01 7.95
C GLN A 386 -2.74 -18.06 7.25
N PRO A 387 -2.92 -17.69 5.96
CA PRO A 387 -2.00 -16.78 5.27
C PRO A 387 -2.03 -15.34 5.80
N ILE A 388 -3.17 -14.86 6.33
CA ILE A 388 -3.23 -13.53 6.95
C ILE A 388 -2.36 -13.53 8.19
N ARG A 389 -2.52 -14.55 9.04
CA ARG A 389 -1.71 -14.72 10.24
C ARG A 389 -0.22 -14.78 9.88
N ASP A 390 0.16 -15.57 8.88
CA ASP A 390 1.56 -15.69 8.46
C ASP A 390 2.14 -14.35 7.99
N ASN A 391 1.37 -13.57 7.21
CA ASN A 391 1.76 -12.22 6.78
C ASN A 391 1.88 -11.24 7.96
N LEU A 392 0.96 -11.29 8.92
CA LEU A 392 1.00 -10.45 10.12
C LEU A 392 2.16 -10.85 11.05
N GLU A 393 2.45 -12.13 11.20
CA GLU A 393 3.60 -12.63 11.96
C GLU A 393 4.93 -12.20 11.31
N ALA A 394 5.02 -12.22 9.98
CA ALA A 394 6.17 -11.71 9.25
C ALA A 394 6.37 -10.19 9.45
N LEU A 395 5.28 -9.40 9.36
CA LEU A 395 5.30 -7.96 9.64
C LEU A 395 5.70 -7.65 11.10
N GLU A 396 5.19 -8.43 12.05
CA GLU A 396 5.54 -8.27 13.47
C GLU A 396 7.02 -8.63 13.70
N ALA A 397 7.52 -9.70 13.09
CA ALA A 397 8.93 -10.08 13.16
C ALA A 397 9.83 -8.98 12.60
N GLN A 398 9.48 -8.41 11.44
CA GLN A 398 10.22 -7.30 10.83
C GLN A 398 10.21 -6.05 11.73
N SER A 399 9.06 -5.73 12.32
CA SER A 399 8.92 -4.58 13.24
C SER A 399 9.73 -4.77 14.53
N ARG A 400 9.76 -5.99 15.09
CA ARG A 400 10.59 -6.33 16.25
C ARG A 400 12.09 -6.22 15.93
N GLU A 401 12.50 -6.57 14.73
CA GLU A 401 13.89 -6.43 14.28
C GLU A 401 14.27 -4.95 14.08
N ALA A 402 13.39 -4.15 13.46
CA ALA A 402 13.58 -2.70 13.36
C ALA A 402 13.75 -2.02 14.73
N GLU A 403 12.92 -2.39 15.71
CA GLU A 403 13.01 -1.89 17.10
C GLU A 403 14.31 -2.32 17.80
N ARG A 404 14.80 -3.53 17.51
CA ARG A 404 16.09 -4.03 18.02
C ARG A 404 17.26 -3.23 17.44
N LEU A 405 17.27 -3.05 16.12
CA LEU A 405 18.30 -2.26 15.43
C LEU A 405 18.31 -0.81 15.90
N ARG A 406 17.13 -0.20 16.12
CA ARG A 406 17.00 1.14 16.69
C ARG A 406 17.64 1.24 18.07
N ARG A 407 17.45 0.24 18.95
CA ARG A 407 18.10 0.17 20.27
C ARG A 407 19.62 0.07 20.16
N ILE A 408 20.14 -0.75 19.22
CA ILE A 408 21.59 -0.86 18.95
C ILE A 408 22.16 0.50 18.52
N VAL A 409 21.56 1.14 17.51
CA VAL A 409 22.00 2.45 17.01
C VAL A 409 21.99 3.52 18.11
N THR A 410 20.97 3.49 18.96
CA THR A 410 20.85 4.43 20.09
C THR A 410 21.94 4.17 21.14
N GLY A 411 22.26 2.91 21.44
CA GLY A 411 23.33 2.53 22.36
C GLY A 411 24.73 2.88 21.85
N LEU A 412 25.00 2.75 20.55
CA LEU A 412 26.30 3.06 19.94
C LEU A 412 26.59 4.57 19.85
N ARG A 413 25.55 5.40 19.93
CA ARG A 413 25.62 6.85 19.67
C ARG A 413 26.69 7.58 20.49
N PRO A 414 26.75 7.46 21.83
CA PRO A 414 27.71 8.21 22.63
C PRO A 414 29.16 7.85 22.30
N GLU A 415 29.44 6.58 22.00
CA GLU A 415 30.77 6.10 21.64
C GLU A 415 31.22 6.62 20.28
N ILE A 416 30.31 6.63 19.29
CA ILE A 416 30.57 7.17 17.95
C ILE A 416 30.80 8.68 18.02
N GLU A 417 29.98 9.42 18.77
CA GLU A 417 30.15 10.86 18.94
C GLU A 417 31.52 11.16 19.59
N ALA A 418 31.89 10.46 20.66
CA ALA A 418 33.20 10.59 21.28
C ALA A 418 34.36 10.21 20.33
N ALA A 419 34.17 9.20 19.47
CA ALA A 419 35.15 8.80 18.46
C ALA A 419 35.40 9.90 17.43
N VAL A 420 34.34 10.51 16.91
CA VAL A 420 34.39 11.61 15.94
C VAL A 420 34.99 12.85 16.61
N GLU A 421 34.58 13.18 17.83
CA GLU A 421 35.16 14.31 18.58
C GLU A 421 36.66 14.12 18.85
N ARG A 422 37.15 12.92 19.14
CA ARG A 422 38.60 12.68 19.25
C ARG A 422 39.34 12.85 17.92
N LEU A 423 38.72 12.43 16.81
CA LEU A 423 39.33 12.48 15.47
C LEU A 423 39.42 13.90 14.90
N PHE A 424 38.46 14.75 15.26
CA PHE A 424 38.25 16.07 14.66
C PHE A 424 38.11 17.21 15.66
N GLY A 425 38.18 16.99 16.98
CA GLY A 425 37.82 17.97 18.01
C GLY A 425 38.63 19.26 18.02
N ARG A 426 39.90 19.23 17.57
CA ARG A 426 40.70 20.45 17.32
C ARG A 426 40.38 21.10 15.97
N THR A 427 39.90 20.31 15.00
CA THR A 427 39.50 20.73 13.65
C THR A 427 38.09 21.34 13.63
N PHE A 428 37.21 20.95 14.55
CA PHE A 428 35.86 21.50 14.74
C PHE A 428 35.84 22.94 15.26
N PHE A 429 37.01 23.51 15.62
CA PHE A 429 37.16 24.97 15.80
C PHE A 429 37.13 25.75 14.48
N LEU A 430 37.22 25.07 13.33
CA LEU A 430 37.05 25.66 12.00
C LEU A 430 35.56 25.60 11.62
N ASP A 431 34.84 26.66 11.98
CA ASP A 431 33.39 26.82 11.79
C ASP A 431 32.92 26.85 10.31
N SER A 432 33.73 26.47 9.33
CA SER A 432 33.41 26.60 7.90
C SER A 432 33.81 25.36 7.10
N PRO A 433 32.86 24.44 6.81
CA PRO A 433 33.09 23.34 5.87
C PRO A 433 33.19 23.88 4.45
N THR A 434 34.30 23.61 3.77
CA THR A 434 34.41 23.78 2.31
C THR A 434 34.34 22.40 1.65
N PRO A 435 33.98 22.27 0.37
CA PRO A 435 33.91 20.97 -0.31
C PRO A 435 35.23 20.18 -0.16
N LYS A 436 36.37 20.83 -0.36
CA LYS A 436 37.70 20.20 -0.16
C LYS A 436 37.91 19.68 1.27
N ARG A 437 37.42 20.40 2.28
CA ARG A 437 37.53 19.98 3.69
C ARG A 437 36.60 18.81 3.98
N LEU A 438 35.37 18.83 3.48
CA LEU A 438 34.40 17.75 3.66
C LEU A 438 34.93 16.43 3.08
N VAL A 439 35.48 16.43 1.86
CA VAL A 439 36.14 15.25 1.26
C VAL A 439 37.26 14.73 2.16
N ALA A 440 38.15 15.60 2.62
CA ALA A 440 39.28 15.20 3.47
C ALA A 440 38.82 14.61 4.81
N TRP A 441 37.82 15.23 5.45
CA TRP A 441 37.27 14.75 6.71
C TRP A 441 36.51 13.44 6.54
N ARG A 442 35.71 13.31 5.48
CA ARG A 442 35.00 12.07 5.13
C ARG A 442 35.97 10.91 4.95
N ASN A 443 37.01 11.10 4.14
CA ASN A 443 38.02 10.05 3.89
C ASN A 443 38.71 9.63 5.20
N LYS A 444 39.06 10.60 6.06
CA LYS A 444 39.65 10.31 7.38
C LYS A 444 38.68 9.56 8.30
N ALA A 445 37.41 9.94 8.32
CA ALA A 445 36.39 9.28 9.15
C ALA A 445 36.15 7.83 8.69
N GLN A 446 36.06 7.61 7.38
CA GLN A 446 35.87 6.28 6.81
C GLN A 446 37.06 5.35 7.08
N GLN A 447 38.29 5.85 6.93
CA GLN A 447 39.49 5.10 7.28
C GLN A 447 39.51 4.74 8.77
N ALA A 448 39.20 5.70 9.65
CA ALA A 448 39.19 5.46 11.08
C ALA A 448 38.07 4.48 11.51
N ALA A 449 36.91 4.51 10.86
CA ALA A 449 35.84 3.54 11.11
C ALA A 449 36.28 2.13 10.71
N ALA A 450 36.95 1.99 9.57
CA ALA A 450 37.47 0.72 9.09
C ALA A 450 38.54 0.13 10.01
N GLU A 451 39.54 0.93 10.40
CA GLU A 451 40.61 0.51 11.31
C GLU A 451 40.08 0.08 12.69
N ARG A 452 39.11 0.82 13.24
CA ARG A 452 38.56 0.53 14.58
C ARG A 452 37.62 -0.67 14.60
N ALA A 453 36.96 -0.97 13.48
CA ALA A 453 36.14 -2.18 13.36
C ALA A 453 37.00 -3.46 13.34
N GLY A 454 38.27 -3.36 12.95
CA GLY A 454 39.19 -4.49 12.92
C GLY A 454 38.64 -5.62 12.06
N TYR A 455 38.63 -6.85 12.60
CA TYR A 455 38.16 -8.03 11.86
C TYR A 455 36.68 -7.94 11.44
N ALA A 456 35.84 -7.18 12.15
CA ALA A 456 34.42 -7.03 11.81
C ALA A 456 34.22 -6.24 10.50
N PHE A 457 35.23 -5.48 10.06
CA PHE A 457 35.19 -4.77 8.78
C PHE A 457 35.01 -5.72 7.58
N GLN A 458 35.50 -6.96 7.67
CA GLN A 458 35.34 -7.94 6.59
C GLN A 458 33.88 -8.29 6.34
N ALA A 459 33.12 -8.54 7.41
CA ALA A 459 31.68 -8.80 7.32
C ALA A 459 30.95 -7.59 6.72
N TYR A 460 31.35 -6.37 7.09
CA TYR A 460 30.82 -5.14 6.50
C TYR A 460 31.13 -5.02 5.00
N ALA A 461 32.38 -5.20 4.59
CA ALA A 461 32.76 -5.13 3.19
C ALA A 461 32.03 -6.19 2.35
N GLN A 462 31.84 -7.40 2.89
CA GLN A 462 31.09 -8.47 2.22
C GLN A 462 29.60 -8.13 2.06
N ALA A 463 28.95 -7.67 3.13
CA ALA A 463 27.54 -7.28 3.09
C ALA A 463 27.31 -6.16 2.06
N LYS A 464 28.22 -5.17 2.07
CA LYS A 464 28.23 -4.07 1.12
C LYS A 464 28.43 -4.52 -0.32
N PHE A 465 29.41 -5.38 -0.58
CA PHE A 465 29.68 -5.92 -1.91
C PHE A 465 28.50 -6.72 -2.44
N ASN A 466 27.95 -7.64 -1.64
CA ASN A 466 26.80 -8.46 -2.04
C ASN A 466 25.58 -7.59 -2.40
N GLY A 467 25.21 -6.64 -1.54
CA GLY A 467 24.06 -5.77 -1.82
C GLY A 467 24.20 -4.93 -3.08
N ILE A 468 25.43 -4.50 -3.44
CA ILE A 468 25.67 -3.78 -4.70
C ILE A 468 25.52 -4.72 -5.89
N VAL A 469 26.19 -5.88 -5.90
CA VAL A 469 26.16 -6.79 -7.06
C VAL A 469 24.75 -7.36 -7.27
N GLU A 470 24.02 -7.67 -6.20
CA GLU A 470 22.61 -8.09 -6.26
C GLU A 470 21.75 -7.02 -6.93
N ARG A 471 21.85 -5.76 -6.48
CA ARG A 471 21.10 -4.66 -7.09
C ARG A 471 21.45 -4.45 -8.57
N LEU A 472 22.72 -4.56 -8.94
CA LEU A 472 23.13 -4.51 -10.35
C LEU A 472 22.53 -5.67 -11.15
N GLY A 473 22.51 -6.88 -10.59
CA GLY A 473 21.89 -8.04 -11.22
C GLY A 473 20.38 -7.90 -11.42
N GLU A 474 19.67 -7.33 -10.44
CA GLU A 474 18.24 -7.01 -10.54
C GLU A 474 17.97 -6.02 -11.67
N LEU A 475 18.74 -4.93 -11.76
CA LEU A 475 18.60 -3.92 -12.82
C LEU A 475 18.88 -4.51 -14.20
N VAL A 476 19.87 -5.40 -14.32
CA VAL A 476 20.14 -6.11 -15.59
C VAL A 476 18.97 -7.02 -15.97
N LEU A 477 18.40 -7.75 -15.02
CA LEU A 477 17.23 -8.61 -15.26
C LEU A 477 16.01 -7.79 -15.69
N GLU A 478 15.77 -6.65 -15.03
CA GLU A 478 14.68 -5.72 -15.36
C GLU A 478 14.87 -5.09 -16.76
N ALA A 479 16.11 -4.78 -17.14
CA ALA A 479 16.45 -4.20 -18.44
C ALA A 479 16.44 -5.18 -19.60
N ALA A 480 16.63 -6.48 -19.34
CA ALA A 480 16.74 -7.53 -20.36
C ALA A 480 15.84 -8.74 -20.02
N PRO A 481 14.51 -8.57 -20.01
CA PRO A 481 13.56 -9.65 -19.71
C PRO A 481 13.66 -10.83 -20.70
N GLU A 482 14.19 -10.61 -21.91
CA GLU A 482 14.44 -11.65 -22.92
C GLU A 482 15.48 -12.71 -22.50
N LEU A 483 16.28 -12.45 -21.46
CA LEU A 483 17.19 -13.43 -20.88
C LEU A 483 16.46 -14.64 -20.25
N MET A 484 15.15 -14.49 -19.98
CA MET A 484 14.27 -15.52 -19.42
C MET A 484 14.88 -16.22 -18.18
N GLN A 485 15.61 -15.46 -17.35
CA GLN A 485 16.14 -15.97 -16.09
C GLN A 485 15.05 -15.91 -15.00
N PRO A 486 14.95 -16.93 -14.13
CA PRO A 486 13.96 -16.95 -13.05
C PRO A 486 14.26 -15.92 -11.96
N ASP A 487 15.54 -15.61 -11.75
CA ASP A 487 16.02 -14.65 -10.76
C ASP A 487 17.35 -14.03 -11.22
N ALA A 488 17.80 -13.01 -10.49
CA ALA A 488 19.07 -12.34 -10.78
C ALA A 488 20.31 -13.18 -10.40
N ARG A 489 20.19 -14.37 -9.79
CA ARG A 489 21.34 -15.07 -9.19
C ARG A 489 22.41 -15.44 -10.21
N THR A 490 22.00 -15.95 -11.37
CA THR A 490 22.94 -16.30 -12.44
C THR A 490 23.66 -15.06 -12.97
N ILE A 491 22.96 -13.94 -13.09
CA ILE A 491 23.55 -12.66 -13.49
C ILE A 491 24.56 -12.20 -12.41
N VAL A 492 24.19 -12.26 -11.14
CA VAL A 492 25.04 -11.91 -9.99
C VAL A 492 26.32 -12.75 -9.96
N GLU A 493 26.23 -14.06 -10.20
CA GLU A 493 27.39 -14.96 -10.26
C GLU A 493 28.33 -14.58 -11.41
N VAL A 494 27.78 -14.29 -12.59
CA VAL A 494 28.58 -13.88 -13.75
C VAL A 494 29.25 -12.53 -13.53
N LEU A 495 28.53 -11.53 -12.98
CA LEU A 495 29.09 -10.23 -12.61
C LEU A 495 30.21 -10.38 -11.56
N ARG A 496 30.02 -11.24 -10.56
CA ARG A 496 31.02 -11.52 -9.53
C ARG A 496 32.29 -12.13 -10.14
N GLY A 497 32.12 -13.15 -11.00
CA GLY A 497 33.24 -13.77 -11.69
C GLY A 497 34.02 -12.78 -12.56
N GLU A 498 33.34 -11.84 -13.21
CA GLU A 498 34.00 -10.78 -13.98
C GLU A 498 34.76 -9.79 -13.09
N LEU A 499 34.18 -9.37 -11.96
CA LEU A 499 34.86 -8.50 -10.99
C LEU A 499 36.13 -9.17 -10.42
N GLU A 500 36.07 -10.47 -10.14
CA GLU A 500 37.24 -11.25 -9.72
C GLU A 500 38.32 -11.31 -10.82
N ARG A 501 37.94 -11.55 -12.08
CA ARG A 501 38.86 -11.50 -13.24
C ARG A 501 39.52 -10.14 -13.41
N ARG A 502 38.81 -9.07 -13.04
CA ARG A 502 39.31 -7.68 -13.04
C ARG A 502 40.15 -7.32 -11.81
N GLY A 503 40.43 -8.29 -10.93
CA GLY A 503 41.35 -8.13 -9.80
C GLY A 503 40.68 -7.94 -8.44
N LEU A 504 39.34 -7.91 -8.35
CA LEU A 504 38.62 -7.81 -7.09
C LEU A 504 38.51 -9.17 -6.37
N THR A 505 39.66 -9.79 -6.09
CA THR A 505 39.76 -11.13 -5.46
C THR A 505 39.67 -11.08 -3.93
N SER A 506 39.95 -9.93 -3.33
CA SER A 506 39.82 -9.67 -1.90
C SER A 506 39.16 -8.32 -1.66
N LEU A 507 38.18 -8.30 -0.74
CA LEU A 507 37.57 -7.06 -0.25
C LEU A 507 38.39 -6.42 0.88
N ALA A 508 39.31 -7.18 1.49
CA ALA A 508 40.21 -6.76 2.55
C ALA A 508 41.51 -6.17 2.01
N SER A 509 42.02 -5.13 2.67
CA SER A 509 43.45 -4.78 2.56
C SER A 509 44.33 -5.90 3.17
N GLU A 510 45.56 -6.05 2.68
CA GLU A 510 46.54 -7.03 3.19
C GLU A 510 46.86 -6.87 4.69
N SER A 511 46.76 -5.65 5.22
CA SER A 511 46.95 -5.36 6.65
C SER A 511 45.75 -5.76 7.52
N GLY A 512 44.65 -6.22 6.92
CA GLY A 512 43.38 -6.50 7.59
C GLY A 512 42.63 -5.25 8.07
N ALA A 513 43.18 -4.05 7.86
CA ALA A 513 42.64 -2.78 8.30
C ALA A 513 41.99 -2.03 7.13
N GLY A 514 40.72 -2.34 6.86
CA GLY A 514 39.92 -1.69 5.83
C GLY A 514 39.88 -2.44 4.50
N ALA A 515 39.41 -1.73 3.47
CA ALA A 515 39.13 -2.29 2.16
C ALA A 515 40.38 -2.29 1.26
N SER A 516 40.46 -3.26 0.33
CA SER A 516 41.48 -3.25 -0.74
C SER A 516 41.30 -2.03 -1.67
N ASN A 517 42.34 -1.66 -2.41
CA ASN A 517 42.27 -0.52 -3.33
C ASN A 517 41.22 -0.73 -4.43
N GLU A 518 41.12 -1.98 -4.90
CA GLU A 518 40.17 -2.44 -5.90
C GLU A 518 38.74 -2.35 -5.35
N ALA A 519 38.52 -2.78 -4.10
CA ALA A 519 37.22 -2.66 -3.44
C ALA A 519 36.82 -1.19 -3.21
N ILE A 520 37.79 -0.33 -2.84
CA ILE A 520 37.55 1.10 -2.70
C ILE A 520 37.12 1.71 -4.04
N ALA A 521 37.80 1.36 -5.14
CA ALA A 521 37.43 1.82 -6.48
C ALA A 521 36.02 1.34 -6.87
N PHE A 522 35.72 0.06 -6.65
CA PHE A 522 34.40 -0.52 -6.92
C PHE A 522 33.29 0.19 -6.13
N PHE A 523 33.44 0.36 -4.81
CA PHE A 523 32.45 1.04 -3.98
C PHE A 523 32.29 2.52 -4.38
N ARG A 524 33.36 3.20 -4.78
CA ARG A 524 33.26 4.57 -5.28
C ARG A 524 32.42 4.67 -6.54
N ALA A 525 32.52 3.71 -7.45
CA ALA A 525 31.78 3.71 -8.70
C ALA A 525 30.31 3.25 -8.55
N HIS A 526 30.01 2.31 -7.64
CA HIS A 526 28.71 1.60 -7.66
C HIS A 526 27.86 1.70 -6.39
N ASP A 527 28.40 2.16 -5.26
CA ASP A 527 27.70 2.09 -3.96
C ASP A 527 26.73 3.25 -3.73
N LEU A 528 25.61 3.23 -4.43
CA LEU A 528 24.53 4.20 -4.23
C LEU A 528 23.93 4.10 -2.81
N GLY A 529 23.80 2.87 -2.31
CA GLY A 529 23.18 2.57 -1.02
C GLY A 529 23.83 3.30 0.16
N PHE A 530 25.16 3.34 0.25
CA PHE A 530 25.87 4.09 1.30
C PHE A 530 25.58 5.60 1.25
N ARG A 531 25.55 6.20 0.06
CA ARG A 531 25.26 7.62 -0.13
C ARG A 531 23.87 7.96 0.36
N THR A 532 22.90 7.16 -0.07
CA THR A 532 21.50 7.28 0.33
C THR A 532 21.32 7.08 1.84
N ARG A 533 21.87 6.00 2.43
CA ARG A 533 21.75 5.74 3.88
C ARG A 533 22.37 6.86 4.72
N ARG A 534 23.49 7.44 4.29
CA ARG A 534 24.15 8.56 4.98
C ARG A 534 23.27 9.80 5.02
N LEU A 535 22.71 10.18 3.87
CA LEU A 535 21.86 11.37 3.78
C LEU A 535 20.51 11.14 4.48
N ARG A 536 19.95 9.93 4.41
CA ARG A 536 18.76 9.55 5.20
C ARG A 536 19.01 9.63 6.70
N LEU A 537 20.21 9.26 7.19
CA LEU A 537 20.57 9.48 8.60
C LEU A 537 20.51 10.97 8.97
N LEU A 538 21.04 11.86 8.12
CA LEU A 538 20.99 13.32 8.36
C LEU A 538 19.55 13.83 8.37
N ALA A 539 18.76 13.47 7.37
CA ALA A 539 17.37 13.88 7.24
C ALA A 539 16.53 13.42 8.45
N ARG A 540 16.78 12.20 8.95
CA ARG A 540 16.14 11.68 10.16
C ARG A 540 16.53 12.45 11.42
N ARG A 541 17.80 12.81 11.59
CA ARG A 541 18.23 13.60 12.75
C ARG A 541 17.57 14.98 12.77
N LEU A 542 17.50 15.63 11.60
CA LEU A 542 16.80 16.90 11.43
C LEU A 542 15.31 16.77 11.79
N SER A 543 14.65 15.67 11.41
CA SER A 543 13.20 15.52 11.53
C SER A 543 12.69 14.95 12.86
N ARG A 544 13.53 14.27 13.64
CA ARG A 544 13.08 13.52 14.84
C ARG A 544 13.85 13.89 16.11
N ASP A 545 15.17 13.96 16.01
CA ASP A 545 16.02 14.14 17.18
C ASP A 545 16.23 15.62 17.51
N TRP A 546 16.28 16.47 16.49
CA TRP A 546 16.59 17.90 16.63
C TRP A 546 15.37 18.82 16.48
N ASP A 547 14.32 18.37 15.79
CA ASP A 547 13.01 19.06 15.74
C ASP A 547 12.35 19.19 17.13
N ALA A 548 12.71 18.30 18.06
CA ALA A 548 12.23 18.33 19.44
C ALA A 548 13.09 19.20 20.39
N ASP A 549 14.20 19.78 19.90
CA ASP A 549 15.14 20.55 20.73
C ASP A 549 14.79 22.06 20.68
N PRO A 550 14.36 22.66 21.80
CA PRO A 550 13.94 24.07 21.83
C PRO A 550 15.08 25.07 21.60
N ASP A 551 16.35 24.64 21.64
CA ASP A 551 17.52 25.50 21.39
C ASP A 551 17.86 25.64 19.89
N LEU A 552 17.08 25.00 19.01
CA LEU A 552 17.26 25.05 17.56
C LEU A 552 16.13 25.86 16.90
N ASP A 553 16.50 26.64 15.90
CA ASP A 553 15.54 27.41 15.10
C ASP A 553 14.83 26.50 14.09
N ASP A 554 13.50 26.44 14.18
CA ASP A 554 12.64 25.63 13.32
C ASP A 554 12.84 25.94 11.82
N VAL A 555 13.02 27.22 11.49
CA VAL A 555 13.22 27.66 10.09
C VAL A 555 14.54 27.10 9.54
N ALA A 556 15.61 27.19 10.33
CA ALA A 556 16.90 26.62 9.95
C ALA A 556 16.87 25.09 9.82
N LEU A 557 16.07 24.39 10.62
CA LEU A 557 15.87 22.93 10.51
C LEU A 557 15.14 22.56 9.21
N ASP A 558 14.09 23.30 8.87
CA ASP A 558 13.32 23.10 7.64
C ASP A 558 14.17 23.35 6.39
N GLU A 559 14.92 24.46 6.33
CA GLU A 559 15.82 24.77 5.21
C GLU A 559 16.96 23.73 5.06
N ALA A 560 17.52 23.28 6.18
CA ALA A 560 18.53 22.22 6.20
C ALA A 560 17.96 20.92 5.64
N ARG A 561 16.73 20.58 6.03
CA ARG A 561 16.04 19.37 5.57
C ARG A 561 15.75 19.40 4.08
N GLU A 562 15.22 20.51 3.56
CA GLU A 562 15.00 20.69 2.12
C GLU A 562 16.30 20.53 1.33
N SER A 563 17.40 21.10 1.84
CA SER A 563 18.72 20.97 1.22
C SER A 563 19.19 19.51 1.17
N ILE A 564 19.01 18.74 2.25
CA ILE A 564 19.37 17.30 2.26
C ILE A 564 18.50 16.49 1.29
N TYR A 565 17.20 16.79 1.17
CA TYR A 565 16.35 16.11 0.19
C TYR A 565 16.71 16.45 -1.25
N ALA A 566 17.03 17.71 -1.54
CA ALA A 566 17.53 18.09 -2.86
C ALA A 566 18.81 17.31 -3.23
N ILE A 567 19.70 17.08 -2.26
CA ILE A 567 20.90 16.25 -2.47
C ILE A 567 20.53 14.76 -2.64
N LEU A 568 19.56 14.23 -1.87
CA LEU A 568 19.08 12.85 -2.02
C LEU A 568 18.51 12.60 -3.41
N SER A 569 17.76 13.55 -3.97
CA SER A 569 17.20 13.45 -5.33
C SER A 569 18.28 13.18 -6.39
N LEU A 570 19.46 13.81 -6.28
CA LEU A 570 20.57 13.56 -7.21
C LEU A 570 20.99 12.08 -7.26
N TYR A 571 20.82 11.34 -6.17
CA TYR A 571 21.14 9.91 -6.09
C TYR A 571 19.95 9.04 -6.51
N PHE A 572 18.72 9.42 -6.17
CA PHE A 572 17.53 8.69 -6.62
C PHE A 572 17.37 8.73 -8.13
N ASP A 573 17.73 9.84 -8.77
CA ASP A 573 17.76 9.97 -10.22
C ASP A 573 18.74 8.99 -10.90
N ARG A 574 19.63 8.33 -10.14
CA ARG A 574 20.60 7.33 -10.62
C ARG A 574 20.20 5.88 -10.33
N GLU A 575 19.11 5.66 -9.60
CA GLU A 575 18.71 4.33 -9.09
C GLU A 575 17.86 3.52 -10.08
N GLY A 576 17.22 4.20 -11.04
CA GLY A 576 16.29 3.62 -12.01
C GLY A 576 16.89 3.36 -13.40
N LEU A 577 16.24 2.47 -14.15
CA LEU A 577 16.61 2.12 -15.53
C LEU A 577 16.59 3.30 -16.49
N GLU A 578 15.69 4.27 -16.28
CA GLU A 578 15.56 5.47 -17.12
C GLU A 578 16.89 6.22 -17.28
N HIS A 579 17.70 6.23 -16.21
CA HIS A 579 18.99 6.90 -16.21
C HIS A 579 20.09 6.13 -16.96
N LEU A 580 19.93 4.82 -17.06
CA LEU A 580 20.85 3.99 -17.82
C LEU A 580 20.64 4.21 -19.32
N GLY A 581 19.56 4.81 -19.79
CA GLY A 581 19.38 5.17 -21.21
C GLY A 581 18.94 4.00 -22.09
N ASP A 582 18.33 4.34 -23.23
CA ASP A 582 17.54 3.43 -24.07
C ASP A 582 18.33 2.25 -24.65
N ASP A 583 19.65 2.39 -24.82
CA ASP A 583 20.52 1.34 -25.34
C ASP A 583 20.99 0.35 -24.26
N PHE A 584 20.71 0.62 -22.97
CA PHE A 584 21.18 -0.24 -21.88
C PHE A 584 20.60 -1.65 -21.96
N GLY A 585 19.33 -1.81 -22.38
CA GLY A 585 18.70 -3.12 -22.53
C GLY A 585 19.50 -4.04 -23.47
N ALA A 586 20.00 -3.51 -24.59
CA ALA A 586 20.83 -4.27 -25.52
C ALA A 586 22.19 -4.66 -24.95
N ILE A 587 22.76 -3.85 -24.05
CA ILE A 587 24.00 -4.17 -23.32
C ILE A 587 23.72 -5.24 -22.26
N ALA A 588 22.65 -5.07 -21.49
CA ALA A 588 22.19 -5.97 -20.44
C ALA A 588 21.87 -7.38 -20.98
N ALA A 589 21.24 -7.47 -22.16
CA ALA A 589 20.93 -8.73 -22.84
C ALA A 589 22.17 -9.60 -23.14
N ARG A 590 23.37 -9.00 -23.16
CA ARG A 590 24.63 -9.68 -23.40
C ARG A 590 25.41 -9.99 -22.12
N VAL A 591 24.84 -9.79 -20.93
CA VAL A 591 25.54 -9.97 -19.64
C VAL A 591 26.17 -11.36 -19.47
N LEU A 592 25.57 -12.41 -20.04
CA LEU A 592 26.09 -13.78 -19.94
C LEU A 592 27.31 -14.01 -20.86
N GLU A 593 27.45 -13.23 -21.93
CA GLU A 593 28.56 -13.32 -22.89
C GLU A 593 29.67 -12.30 -22.58
N ASP A 594 29.27 -11.07 -22.24
CA ASP A 594 30.13 -9.93 -22.01
C ASP A 594 29.65 -9.13 -20.77
N PRO A 595 29.83 -9.69 -19.56
CA PRO A 595 29.50 -8.98 -18.32
C PRO A 595 30.37 -7.75 -18.09
N GLY A 596 31.52 -7.67 -18.74
CA GLY A 596 32.44 -6.56 -18.63
C GLY A 596 31.82 -5.26 -19.12
N SER A 597 31.27 -5.27 -20.34
CA SER A 597 30.57 -4.12 -20.92
C SER A 597 29.39 -3.64 -20.07
N VAL A 598 28.71 -4.55 -19.36
CA VAL A 598 27.60 -4.19 -18.44
C VAL A 598 28.13 -3.45 -17.22
N ILE A 599 29.20 -3.94 -16.58
CA ILE A 599 29.84 -3.27 -15.43
C ILE A 599 30.36 -1.88 -15.83
N ASP A 600 31.00 -1.79 -17.00
CA ASP A 600 31.52 -0.52 -17.52
C ASP A 600 30.38 0.46 -17.82
N ALA A 601 29.28 -0.01 -18.42
CA ALA A 601 28.09 0.82 -18.63
C ALA A 601 27.50 1.35 -17.32
N PHE A 602 27.42 0.54 -16.26
CA PHE A 602 26.99 1.04 -14.94
C PHE A 602 27.92 2.12 -14.40
N ALA A 603 29.24 1.89 -14.43
CA ALA A 603 30.22 2.86 -13.94
C ALA A 603 30.16 4.19 -14.73
N ASP A 604 30.05 4.11 -16.05
CA ASP A 604 30.03 5.25 -16.97
C ASP A 604 28.71 6.04 -16.95
N ARG A 605 27.60 5.40 -16.56
CA ARG A 605 26.27 6.04 -16.54
C ARG A 605 25.90 6.54 -15.15
N TYR A 606 26.21 5.79 -14.09
CA TYR A 606 25.99 6.28 -12.73
C TYR A 606 26.81 7.53 -12.42
N LEU A 607 28.07 7.58 -12.88
CA LEU A 607 29.01 8.69 -12.64
C LEU A 607 29.01 9.18 -11.19
N LEU A 608 28.89 8.26 -10.22
CA LEU A 608 28.75 8.61 -8.80
C LEU A 608 29.83 9.55 -8.27
N PRO A 609 31.11 9.48 -8.69
CA PRO A 609 32.11 10.47 -8.28
C PRO A 609 31.74 11.92 -8.64
N SER A 610 31.15 12.15 -9.82
CA SER A 610 30.70 13.50 -10.22
C SER A 610 29.48 13.96 -9.42
N VAL A 611 28.56 13.04 -9.13
CA VAL A 611 27.38 13.31 -8.28
C VAL A 611 27.83 13.59 -6.84
N ASP A 612 28.85 12.89 -6.34
CA ASP A 612 29.45 13.14 -5.03
C ASP A 612 30.06 14.55 -4.94
N GLU A 613 30.70 15.04 -6.00
CA GLU A 613 31.24 16.41 -6.06
C GLU A 613 30.11 17.45 -5.97
N GLN A 614 29.07 17.31 -6.78
CA GLN A 614 27.89 18.18 -6.73
C GLN A 614 27.20 18.15 -5.35
N ALA A 615 27.04 16.95 -4.78
CA ALA A 615 26.45 16.77 -3.46
C ALA A 615 27.29 17.41 -2.35
N GLU A 616 28.63 17.35 -2.42
CA GLU A 616 29.53 18.00 -1.46
C GLU A 616 29.47 19.53 -1.55
N GLU A 617 29.35 20.09 -2.76
CA GLU A 617 29.14 21.53 -2.96
C GLU A 617 27.83 22.00 -2.34
N MET A 618 26.72 21.30 -2.63
CA MET A 618 25.42 21.59 -2.05
C MET A 618 25.43 21.44 -0.53
N LEU A 619 26.06 20.39 0.00
CA LEU A 619 26.13 20.16 1.44
C LEU A 619 26.96 21.22 2.16
N ALA A 620 28.09 21.65 1.59
CA ALA A 620 28.90 22.73 2.13
C ALA A 620 28.12 24.05 2.17
N ALA A 621 27.45 24.40 1.06
CA ALA A 621 26.61 25.60 0.97
C ALA A 621 25.44 25.57 1.96
N ALA A 622 24.79 24.41 2.13
CA ALA A 622 23.73 24.23 3.11
C ALA A 622 24.26 24.43 4.54
N MET A 623 25.38 23.79 4.88
CA MET A 623 25.99 23.92 6.21
C MET A 623 26.46 25.34 6.51
N GLU A 624 26.92 26.11 5.51
CA GLU A 624 27.32 27.50 5.71
C GLU A 624 26.18 28.38 6.21
N LYS A 625 24.95 28.15 5.71
CA LYS A 625 23.73 28.86 6.13
C LYS A 625 23.23 28.45 7.52
N MET A 626 23.58 27.24 7.98
CA MET A 626 23.11 26.72 9.26
C MET A 626 23.70 27.48 10.46
N PRO A 627 22.91 27.71 11.53
CA PRO A 627 23.43 28.17 12.82
C PRO A 627 24.54 27.27 13.35
N LYS A 628 25.49 27.84 14.12
CA LYS A 628 26.71 27.14 14.55
C LYS A 628 26.43 25.83 15.30
N ASN A 629 25.41 25.80 16.16
CA ASN A 629 24.97 24.60 16.88
C ASN A 629 24.45 23.52 15.93
N LEU A 630 23.54 23.86 15.01
CA LEU A 630 22.99 22.94 14.02
C LEU A 630 24.08 22.40 13.08
N ARG A 631 24.93 23.28 12.55
CA ARG A 631 26.07 22.91 11.70
C ARG A 631 27.00 21.92 12.38
N ARG A 632 27.33 22.13 13.65
CA ARG A 632 28.19 21.20 14.42
C ARG A 632 27.55 19.83 14.52
N ARG A 633 26.26 19.76 14.86
CA ARG A 633 25.51 18.49 14.97
C ARG A 633 25.41 17.76 13.63
N MET A 634 25.15 18.49 12.55
CA MET A 634 25.15 17.97 11.18
C MET A 634 26.50 17.38 10.78
N LEU A 635 27.60 18.09 11.02
CA LEU A 635 28.95 17.60 10.73
C LEU A 635 29.31 16.37 11.56
N LEU A 636 29.01 16.36 12.86
CA LEU A 636 29.25 15.19 13.71
C LEU A 636 28.49 13.96 13.22
N THR A 637 27.23 14.14 12.80
CA THR A 637 26.41 13.05 12.27
C THR A 637 26.94 12.56 10.91
N TYR A 638 27.28 13.50 10.01
CA TYR A 638 27.81 13.19 8.68
C TYR A 638 29.12 12.41 8.76
N LEU A 639 30.05 12.84 9.63
CA LEU A 639 31.35 12.19 9.82
C LEU A 639 31.26 10.93 10.71
N GLY A 640 30.22 10.83 11.55
CA GLY A 640 29.95 9.64 12.35
C GLY A 640 29.30 8.50 11.56
N PHE A 641 28.67 8.79 10.41
CA PHE A 641 27.95 7.79 9.63
C PHE A 641 28.74 6.51 9.31
N PRO A 642 30.01 6.56 8.87
CA PRO A 642 30.77 5.33 8.58
C PRO A 642 30.85 4.37 9.78
N PHE A 643 30.89 4.88 11.01
CA PHE A 643 30.89 4.05 12.21
C PHE A 643 29.53 3.37 12.45
N TYR A 644 28.43 4.09 12.22
CA TYR A 644 27.10 3.50 12.27
C TYR A 644 26.95 2.43 11.19
N ASP A 645 27.30 2.74 9.94
CA ASP A 645 27.09 1.84 8.80
C ASP A 645 27.90 0.53 8.96
N VAL A 646 29.15 0.61 9.44
CA VAL A 646 29.98 -0.58 9.72
C VAL A 646 29.34 -1.48 10.80
N ALA A 647 28.71 -0.89 11.81
CA ALA A 647 28.08 -1.65 12.88
C ALA A 647 26.70 -2.20 12.49
N THR A 648 25.95 -1.49 11.64
CA THR A 648 24.55 -1.84 11.36
C THR A 648 24.35 -2.61 10.07
N LEU A 649 25.07 -2.29 8.98
CA LEU A 649 24.82 -2.90 7.67
C LEU A 649 24.92 -4.44 7.68
N PRO A 650 25.88 -5.09 8.37
CA PRO A 650 25.93 -6.55 8.45
C PRO A 650 24.72 -7.19 9.13
N LEU A 651 24.00 -6.43 9.97
CA LEU A 651 22.82 -6.90 10.69
C LEU A 651 21.53 -6.72 9.88
N LEU A 652 21.54 -5.88 8.84
CA LEU A 652 20.33 -5.53 8.08
C LEU A 652 19.90 -6.64 7.10
N GLY A 653 20.76 -7.61 6.77
CA GLY A 653 20.46 -8.64 5.77
C GLY A 653 20.24 -8.07 4.35
N HIS A 654 19.61 -8.85 3.46
CA HIS A 654 19.25 -8.44 2.09
C HIS A 654 18.04 -7.49 2.04
N GLU A 655 17.28 -7.40 3.13
CA GLU A 655 16.21 -6.41 3.21
C GLU A 655 16.86 -5.07 3.50
N GLY A 656 16.94 -4.21 2.47
CA GLY A 656 17.32 -2.82 2.59
C GLY A 656 16.36 -2.08 3.52
N LEU A 657 16.51 -2.29 4.83
CA LEU A 657 15.89 -1.53 5.90
C LEU A 657 16.50 -0.13 5.83
N THR A 658 15.98 0.64 4.90
CA THR A 658 16.37 2.01 4.71
C THR A 658 15.86 2.89 5.86
N GLU A 659 14.89 2.39 6.65
CA GLU A 659 14.34 3.01 7.84
C GLU A 659 14.06 1.97 8.95
N PHE A 660 14.31 2.36 10.21
CA PHE A 660 14.11 1.51 11.40
C PHE A 660 12.79 1.82 12.13
N ASP A 661 11.77 2.25 11.40
CA ASP A 661 10.49 2.60 12.01
C ASP A 661 9.57 1.37 12.00
N PRO A 662 9.18 0.86 13.18
CA PRO A 662 8.29 -0.29 13.26
C PRO A 662 6.94 0.06 12.65
N VAL A 663 6.33 -0.93 12.00
CA VAL A 663 4.98 -0.80 11.45
C VAL A 663 4.01 -1.32 12.49
N LYS A 664 3.04 -0.50 12.89
CA LYS A 664 1.96 -0.93 13.77
C LYS A 664 0.84 -1.52 12.94
N VAL A 665 0.26 -2.61 13.40
CA VAL A 665 -0.87 -3.26 12.72
C VAL A 665 -2.15 -2.88 13.44
N ASP A 666 -3.14 -2.42 12.69
CA ASP A 666 -4.47 -2.05 13.18
C ASP A 666 -5.55 -2.77 12.37
N ARG A 667 -6.63 -3.18 13.05
CA ARG A 667 -7.82 -3.77 12.43
C ARG A 667 -9.02 -2.82 12.52
N ILE A 668 -9.83 -2.81 11.48
CA ILE A 668 -11.16 -2.21 11.46
C ILE A 668 -12.19 -3.31 11.26
N SER A 669 -12.90 -3.66 12.33
CA SER A 669 -14.01 -4.61 12.31
C SER A 669 -15.15 -4.15 13.23
N PRO A 670 -16.37 -4.70 13.07
CA PRO A 670 -17.44 -4.48 14.05
C PRO A 670 -17.07 -4.85 15.50
N HIS A 671 -16.11 -5.77 15.69
CA HIS A 671 -15.67 -6.18 17.03
C HIS A 671 -14.69 -5.18 17.67
N ASP A 672 -14.12 -4.27 16.88
CA ASP A 672 -13.14 -3.29 17.35
C ASP A 672 -13.77 -1.91 17.63
N ALA A 673 -15.01 -1.67 17.17
CA ALA A 673 -15.70 -0.37 17.20
C ALA A 673 -16.98 -0.45 18.04
N THR A 674 -16.81 -0.47 19.37
CA THR A 674 -17.87 -0.81 20.32
C THR A 674 -18.54 0.40 20.97
N SER A 675 -18.28 1.62 20.49
CA SER A 675 -18.79 2.85 21.13
C SER A 675 -20.32 2.96 21.15
N ILE A 676 -21.02 2.34 20.19
CA ILE A 676 -22.49 2.33 20.12
C ILE A 676 -23.07 0.98 20.56
N ARG A 677 -22.49 -0.13 20.07
CA ARG A 677 -22.92 -1.50 20.40
C ARG A 677 -21.73 -2.35 20.78
N GLU A 678 -21.88 -3.15 21.83
CA GLU A 678 -20.92 -4.19 22.21
C GLU A 678 -21.03 -5.44 21.33
N GLY A 679 -22.15 -5.57 20.61
CA GLY A 679 -22.44 -6.68 19.70
C GLY A 679 -21.61 -6.60 18.41
N GLY A 680 -21.02 -7.72 18.02
CA GLY A 680 -20.11 -7.82 16.89
C GLY A 680 -20.80 -7.81 15.52
N THR A 681 -20.25 -8.58 14.58
CA THR A 681 -20.70 -8.58 13.19
C THR A 681 -22.19 -8.88 13.02
N GLN A 682 -22.75 -9.82 13.79
CA GLN A 682 -24.16 -10.24 13.66
C GLN A 682 -25.15 -9.18 14.15
N ASP A 683 -24.73 -8.33 15.09
CA ASP A 683 -25.59 -7.31 15.69
C ASP A 683 -25.64 -6.02 14.87
N THR A 684 -24.67 -5.84 13.97
CA THR A 684 -24.47 -4.62 13.18
C THR A 684 -24.70 -4.85 11.69
N LEU A 685 -24.15 -5.92 11.10
CA LEU A 685 -24.15 -6.12 9.65
C LEU A 685 -25.23 -7.12 9.19
N ARG A 686 -26.00 -6.71 8.19
CA ARG A 686 -27.06 -7.52 7.56
C ARG A 686 -26.57 -8.21 6.29
N GLY A 687 -25.51 -7.70 5.66
CA GLY A 687 -24.89 -8.30 4.49
C GLY A 687 -24.33 -9.70 4.71
N THR A 688 -24.08 -10.10 5.98
CA THR A 688 -23.63 -11.46 6.34
C THR A 688 -24.68 -12.54 6.08
N GLU A 689 -25.96 -12.16 5.99
CA GLU A 689 -27.04 -13.06 5.58
C GLU A 689 -26.81 -13.58 4.14
N PHE A 690 -27.44 -14.69 3.77
CA PHE A 690 -27.28 -15.32 2.44
C PHE A 690 -25.82 -15.59 2.03
N PHE A 691 -24.99 -16.14 2.91
CA PHE A 691 -23.57 -16.42 2.64
C PHE A 691 -22.78 -15.15 2.24
N ASN A 692 -23.00 -14.04 2.94
CA ASN A 692 -22.41 -12.73 2.66
C ASN A 692 -22.94 -12.04 1.37
N PHE A 693 -24.09 -12.45 0.81
CA PHE A 693 -24.74 -11.77 -0.32
C PHE A 693 -25.93 -10.89 0.09
N GLY A 694 -26.31 -10.86 1.37
CA GLY A 694 -27.55 -10.26 1.85
C GLY A 694 -27.78 -8.82 1.37
N ALA A 695 -26.72 -7.99 1.33
CA ALA A 695 -26.85 -6.60 0.94
C ALA A 695 -27.21 -6.43 -0.55
N PHE A 696 -26.85 -7.37 -1.43
CA PHE A 696 -27.24 -7.28 -2.84
C PHE A 696 -28.73 -7.59 -3.08
N PHE A 697 -29.40 -8.22 -2.12
CA PHE A 697 -30.82 -8.55 -2.22
C PHE A 697 -31.75 -7.45 -1.68
N SER A 698 -31.26 -6.55 -0.83
CA SER A 698 -32.10 -5.53 -0.18
C SER A 698 -31.38 -4.19 -0.09
N ARG A 699 -32.02 -3.12 -0.57
CA ARG A 699 -31.48 -1.76 -0.40
C ARG A 699 -31.35 -1.38 1.07
N ALA A 700 -32.32 -1.75 1.90
CA ALA A 700 -32.26 -1.48 3.34
C ALA A 700 -31.03 -2.14 4.01
N TYR A 701 -30.59 -3.30 3.51
CA TYR A 701 -29.38 -3.95 4.02
C TYR A 701 -28.12 -3.21 3.57
N ARG A 702 -28.09 -2.69 2.34
CA ARG A 702 -26.98 -1.84 1.86
C ARG A 702 -26.87 -0.55 2.66
N GLU A 703 -27.99 0.14 2.88
CA GLU A 703 -28.05 1.35 3.69
C GLU A 703 -27.57 1.09 5.13
N ASN A 704 -27.99 -0.02 5.74
CA ASN A 704 -27.52 -0.44 7.06
C ASN A 704 -26.00 -0.67 7.09
N ASP A 705 -25.49 -1.53 6.22
CA ASP A 705 -24.08 -1.91 6.22
C ASP A 705 -23.17 -0.72 5.87
N TYR A 706 -23.62 0.15 4.96
CA TYR A 706 -22.95 1.40 4.62
C TYR A 706 -22.84 2.34 5.82
N LEU A 707 -23.95 2.59 6.52
CA LEU A 707 -23.96 3.46 7.71
C LEU A 707 -23.08 2.90 8.83
N TRP A 708 -23.17 1.60 9.13
CA TRP A 708 -22.28 0.96 10.10
C TRP A 708 -20.81 1.03 9.68
N GLY A 709 -20.53 0.88 8.39
CA GLY A 709 -19.20 1.09 7.82
C GLY A 709 -18.66 2.48 8.11
N ARG A 710 -19.47 3.52 7.90
CA ARG A 710 -19.09 4.90 8.21
C ARG A 710 -18.87 5.12 9.71
N LEU A 711 -19.79 4.65 10.56
CA LEU A 711 -19.69 4.83 12.01
C LEU A 711 -18.46 4.13 12.59
N HIS A 712 -18.24 2.85 12.27
CA HIS A 712 -17.05 2.12 12.72
C HIS A 712 -15.77 2.69 12.12
N GLY A 713 -15.80 3.09 10.84
CA GLY A 713 -14.69 3.80 10.20
C GLY A 713 -14.30 5.04 10.99
N ALA A 714 -15.27 5.87 11.36
CA ALA A 714 -15.01 7.10 12.09
C ALA A 714 -14.45 6.87 13.50
N GLU A 715 -15.00 5.91 14.22
CA GLU A 715 -14.48 5.51 15.53
C GLU A 715 -13.00 5.12 15.45
N ARG A 716 -12.68 4.21 14.52
CA ARG A 716 -11.32 3.71 14.36
C ARG A 716 -10.36 4.78 13.83
N MET A 717 -10.81 5.68 12.96
CA MET A 717 -9.99 6.81 12.49
C MET A 717 -9.59 7.74 13.64
N ILE A 718 -10.52 8.04 14.56
CA ILE A 718 -10.23 8.85 15.74
C ILE A 718 -9.25 8.13 16.66
N ASP A 719 -9.45 6.82 16.89
CA ASP A 719 -8.54 6.02 17.72
C ASP A 719 -7.11 5.97 17.13
N LEU A 720 -6.99 5.81 15.82
CA LEU A 720 -5.69 5.82 15.11
C LEU A 720 -4.97 7.16 15.28
N VAL A 721 -5.68 8.28 15.07
CA VAL A 721 -5.13 9.62 15.23
C VAL A 721 -4.69 9.86 16.68
N CYS A 722 -5.54 9.53 17.65
CA CYS A 722 -5.23 9.69 19.08
C CYS A 722 -4.04 8.82 19.53
N SER A 723 -3.94 7.58 19.03
CA SER A 723 -2.83 6.66 19.38
C SER A 723 -1.49 7.02 18.72
N THR A 724 -1.47 8.00 17.80
CA THR A 724 -0.24 8.52 17.18
C THR A 724 0.48 9.51 18.09
N LEU A 725 -0.21 10.04 19.11
CA LEU A 725 0.34 11.00 20.06
C LEU A 725 1.23 10.30 21.09
N ASP A 726 2.34 10.95 21.47
CA ASP A 726 3.22 10.43 22.54
C ASP A 726 2.49 10.44 23.90
N GLU A 727 1.69 11.49 24.13
CA GLU A 727 0.77 11.59 25.25
C GLU A 727 -0.68 11.59 24.73
N PRO A 728 -1.46 10.53 25.03
CA PRO A 728 -2.84 10.41 24.55
C PRO A 728 -3.72 11.59 24.96
N LEU A 729 -4.76 11.86 24.16
CA LEU A 729 -5.86 12.73 24.60
C LEU A 729 -6.63 12.07 25.74
N ALA A 730 -7.25 12.88 26.60
CA ALA A 730 -8.16 12.37 27.62
C ALA A 730 -9.29 11.57 26.97
N GLU A 731 -9.64 10.43 27.57
CA GLU A 731 -10.65 9.50 27.03
C GLU A 731 -11.99 10.19 26.75
N SER A 732 -12.44 11.08 27.66
CA SER A 732 -13.66 11.87 27.50
C SER A 732 -13.64 12.80 26.28
N ARG A 733 -12.46 13.32 25.91
CA ARG A 733 -12.30 14.13 24.68
C ARG A 733 -12.37 13.27 23.43
N CYS A 734 -11.73 12.10 23.46
CA CYS A 734 -11.83 11.13 22.36
C CYS A 734 -13.30 10.73 22.14
N GLN A 735 -14.03 10.40 23.21
CA GLN A 735 -15.46 10.08 23.16
C GLN A 735 -16.31 11.22 22.61
N SER A 736 -16.01 12.49 22.97
CA SER A 736 -16.70 13.65 22.40
C SER A 736 -16.51 13.73 20.89
N PHE A 737 -15.28 13.59 20.38
CA PHE A 737 -15.04 13.61 18.94
C PHE A 737 -15.73 12.43 18.23
N LYS A 738 -15.78 11.25 18.84
CA LYS A 738 -16.52 10.09 18.30
C LYS A 738 -18.01 10.41 18.18
N ARG A 739 -18.62 10.94 19.24
CA ARG A 739 -20.02 11.37 19.23
C ARG A 739 -20.29 12.38 18.12
N ASP A 740 -19.48 13.44 18.07
CA ASP A 740 -19.68 14.53 17.10
C ASP A 740 -19.51 14.03 15.66
N ALA A 741 -18.57 13.11 15.42
CA ALA A 741 -18.41 12.46 14.11
C ALA A 741 -19.62 11.59 13.75
N PHE A 742 -20.15 10.81 14.69
CA PHE A 742 -21.34 9.98 14.44
C PHE A 742 -22.57 10.83 14.09
N ILE A 743 -22.80 11.93 14.83
CA ILE A 743 -23.90 12.85 14.53
C ILE A 743 -23.70 13.51 13.16
N ALA A 744 -22.48 13.97 12.85
CA ALA A 744 -22.19 14.57 11.54
C ALA A 744 -22.42 13.60 10.37
N ILE A 745 -22.09 12.31 10.53
CA ILE A 745 -22.39 11.26 9.54
C ILE A 745 -23.90 11.10 9.35
N LEU A 746 -24.64 11.00 10.46
CA LEU A 746 -26.08 10.81 10.42
C LEU A 746 -26.81 12.02 9.82
N ASP A 747 -26.36 13.25 10.11
CA ASP A 747 -26.87 14.47 9.50
C ASP A 747 -26.58 14.51 8.00
N GLU A 748 -25.34 14.23 7.58
CA GLU A 748 -24.95 14.20 6.17
C GLU A 748 -25.80 13.20 5.35
N GLU A 749 -25.99 11.98 5.87
CA GLU A 749 -26.78 10.96 5.17
C GLU A 749 -28.28 11.23 5.17
N GLN A 750 -28.78 11.95 6.17
CA GLN A 750 -30.16 12.42 6.22
C GLN A 750 -30.39 13.54 5.19
N GLU A 751 -29.49 14.51 5.09
CA GLU A 751 -29.55 15.61 4.13
C GLU A 751 -29.43 15.12 2.69
N ALA A 752 -28.55 14.14 2.45
CA ALA A 752 -28.39 13.53 1.13
C ALA A 752 -29.58 12.65 0.73
N GLY A 753 -30.44 12.25 1.68
CA GLY A 753 -31.60 11.39 1.43
C GLY A 753 -31.23 9.98 0.95
N ARG A 754 -30.02 9.50 1.26
CA ARG A 754 -29.50 8.20 0.78
C ARG A 754 -29.99 7.02 1.60
N CYS A 755 -30.26 7.25 2.89
CA CYS A 755 -30.62 6.21 3.85
C CYS A 755 -32.02 6.43 4.46
N ALA A 756 -32.68 5.34 4.85
CA ALA A 756 -33.99 5.37 5.47
C ALA A 756 -33.99 6.17 6.77
N ARG A 757 -34.91 7.14 6.87
CA ARG A 757 -35.05 8.03 8.03
C ARG A 757 -35.19 7.29 9.37
N GLY A 758 -35.96 6.20 9.41
CA GLY A 758 -36.16 5.42 10.63
C GLY A 758 -34.88 4.73 11.13
N LEU A 759 -33.97 4.35 10.22
CA LEU A 759 -32.66 3.80 10.60
C LEU A 759 -31.77 4.89 11.22
N ILE A 760 -31.74 6.07 10.62
CA ILE A 760 -30.99 7.23 11.11
C ILE A 760 -31.49 7.66 12.50
N GLU A 761 -32.80 7.80 12.68
CA GLU A 761 -33.41 8.17 13.96
C GLU A 761 -33.08 7.15 15.07
N LYS A 762 -33.11 5.86 14.75
CA LYS A 762 -32.72 4.80 15.68
C LYS A 762 -31.25 4.90 16.10
N LEU A 763 -30.34 5.03 15.13
CA LEU A 763 -28.91 5.15 15.42
C LEU A 763 -28.59 6.42 16.19
N ARG A 764 -29.26 7.54 15.88
CA ARG A 764 -29.11 8.79 16.62
C ARG A 764 -29.49 8.64 18.09
N GLN A 765 -30.58 7.91 18.38
CA GLN A 765 -30.97 7.61 19.75
C GLN A 765 -29.91 6.73 20.45
N GLU A 766 -29.41 5.69 19.79
CA GLU A 766 -28.36 4.84 20.37
C GLU A 766 -27.06 5.60 20.66
N VAL A 767 -26.67 6.54 19.80
CA VAL A 767 -25.52 7.44 20.03
C VAL A 767 -25.76 8.31 21.27
N ALA A 768 -26.94 8.93 21.38
CA ALA A 768 -27.29 9.78 22.52
C ALA A 768 -27.32 8.99 23.84
N ASP A 769 -27.84 7.77 23.81
CA ASP A 769 -27.93 6.91 25.01
C ASP A 769 -26.55 6.46 25.50
N ARG A 770 -25.58 6.28 24.61
CA ARG A 770 -24.23 5.76 24.94
C ARG A 770 -23.18 6.84 25.19
N LEU A 771 -23.21 7.94 24.45
CA LEU A 771 -22.16 8.96 24.44
C LEU A 771 -22.63 10.34 24.95
N GLY A 772 -23.90 10.47 25.36
CA GLY A 772 -24.52 11.74 25.75
C GLY A 772 -24.66 12.67 24.57
#